data_AF-A0A849V603-F1
#
_entry.id   AF-A0A849V603-F1
#
_cell.length_a   1.000
_cell.length_b   1.000
_cell.length_c   1.000
_cell.angle_alpha   90.00
_cell.angle_beta   90.00
_cell.angle_gamma   90.00
#
_symmetry.space_group_name_H-M   'P 1'
#
loop_
_entity.id
_entity.type
_entity.pdbx_description
1 polymer ?
#
loop_
_entity_poly.entity_id
_entity_poly.type
_entity_poly.pdbx_seq_one_letter_code
_entity_poly.pdbx_strand_id
1 'polypeptide(L)'
;MKSIWFVLVLSVGVVMSSAADDKRPEITSKPAQSLAPGYRDLAFPAPVPGTYKLPILGLASDGNVLDSSGKPTTLHTVFSDTTSPAKIVLLSFIYSTCNDVNGCPLATAVLHKIKARLEKEPELARHLRLITLSFNPEHDTPEQMKAFGTSLQGKDVEWFFLTTSSERELQPILKDYHQNIEKVYAKNGKFTGTYNHNLRVFLIDQNKQIRNIYNTELLHADTLLSDIRTLLQIDLQTDAKPSESAITTIDKSVLYTAGDNKLAYENKDYQTQSIALKHRKGQATDLLKNVKIPPLGLPEAIVPDNNPLTREKIALGRKLFYDRRLSLNNTVSCAMCHIPEQGFTSNEMATAVGIEGRTVRRNSPTLYNVAYMQSLFHDGRETNLEQQVWSPLLAHNEMANPSIGTVIEKIKKNPDYAGLFEAAFQNKPGMETIGMAIASYERTLNSANSPFDRWHYQKDKHAVNSAAQRGFTLFIGKANCNQCHSINADYALFTDNKVHNTGIGFNAAMHKPALTQSVQIAPGIYTNIPSEVINSVSEIKANDLGRYEVTQNPQDRWQYKTPTLRNISLTAPYMHNGSLATLQEVVKFYNRGGIVNDNLDPLIKPLGLSPAEICDLTAFLESLNGSNVEELVSDAFAAPIGDIE
;
A
#
# COMPACT_ATOMS: atom_id res chain seq x y z
N MET A 1 35.37 -76.90 30.75
CA MET A 1 34.98 -75.94 29.69
C MET A 1 34.61 -74.63 30.40
N LYS A 2 35.52 -73.66 30.57
CA LYS A 2 35.78 -72.44 29.73
C LYS A 2 34.47 -71.68 29.41
N SER A 3 34.24 -70.39 29.72
CA SER A 3 35.05 -69.14 29.76
C SER A 3 34.30 -68.09 30.62
N ILE A 4 34.83 -67.19 31.47
CA ILE A 4 35.70 -65.97 31.37
C ILE A 4 35.28 -64.90 30.33
N TRP A 5 35.02 -63.65 30.82
CA TRP A 5 35.50 -62.30 30.40
C TRP A 5 34.44 -61.21 30.76
N PHE A 6 34.63 -60.29 31.72
CA PHE A 6 35.42 -59.03 31.83
C PHE A 6 34.81 -57.74 31.19
N VAL A 7 34.38 -56.85 32.09
CA VAL A 7 34.37 -55.36 32.18
C VAL A 7 34.65 -54.49 30.93
N LEU A 8 33.84 -53.42 30.77
CA LEU A 8 34.35 -52.09 30.39
C LEU A 8 33.44 -50.97 30.95
N VAL A 9 33.91 -50.23 31.96
CA VAL A 9 33.37 -48.94 32.41
C VAL A 9 34.39 -47.88 32.02
N LEU A 10 33.98 -46.93 31.17
CA LEU A 10 34.81 -45.81 30.74
C LEU A 10 34.33 -44.54 31.43
N SER A 11 35.12 -44.10 32.40
CA SER A 11 35.08 -42.79 33.04
C SER A 11 35.81 -41.77 32.17
N VAL A 12 35.15 -40.67 31.81
CA VAL A 12 35.79 -39.49 31.21
C VAL A 12 35.59 -38.31 32.16
N GLY A 13 36.70 -37.80 32.67
CA GLY A 13 36.77 -36.66 33.57
C GLY A 13 36.49 -35.35 32.83
N VAL A 14 35.76 -34.46 33.50
CA VAL A 14 35.52 -33.08 33.10
C VAL A 14 36.72 -32.23 33.51
N VAL A 15 37.40 -31.65 32.53
CA VAL A 15 38.39 -30.58 32.73
C VAL A 15 37.66 -29.25 32.57
N MET A 16 37.57 -28.47 33.66
CA MET A 16 37.12 -27.08 33.61
C MET A 16 38.27 -26.20 33.09
N SER A 17 38.01 -25.46 32.01
CA SER A 17 38.86 -24.36 31.55
C SER A 17 38.07 -23.06 31.65
N SER A 18 38.63 -22.08 32.38
CA SER A 18 38.10 -20.75 32.57
C SER A 18 38.31 -19.89 31.33
N ALA A 19 37.24 -19.28 30.79
CA ALA A 19 37.32 -18.27 29.75
C ALA A 19 36.85 -16.90 30.30
N ALA A 20 37.62 -15.89 29.91
CA ALA A 20 37.65 -14.53 30.45
C ALA A 20 36.52 -13.62 29.95
N ASP A 21 36.33 -12.53 30.70
CA ASP A 21 35.55 -11.32 30.40
C ASP A 21 35.75 -10.80 28.96
N ASP A 22 34.65 -10.54 28.25
CA ASP A 22 34.64 -9.67 27.06
C ASP A 22 33.45 -8.69 27.15
N LYS A 23 33.73 -7.47 27.60
CA LYS A 23 32.80 -6.32 27.57
C LYS A 23 32.96 -5.58 26.24
N ARG A 24 31.95 -5.61 25.37
CA ARG A 24 31.86 -4.72 24.20
C ARG A 24 31.28 -3.34 24.56
N PRO A 25 31.73 -2.26 23.92
CA PRO A 25 31.28 -0.90 24.20
C PRO A 25 29.94 -0.57 23.52
N GLU A 26 29.06 0.15 24.23
CA GLU A 26 27.83 0.75 23.71
C GLU A 26 28.14 1.85 22.68
N ILE A 27 27.59 1.71 21.47
CA ILE A 27 27.52 2.77 20.47
C ILE A 27 26.15 3.44 20.60
N THR A 28 26.11 4.64 21.18
CA THR A 28 24.91 5.48 21.17
C THR A 28 24.73 6.09 19.78
N SER A 29 23.76 5.60 19.00
CA SER A 29 23.37 6.21 17.73
C SER A 29 22.59 7.50 17.97
N LYS A 30 23.00 8.60 17.33
CA LYS A 30 22.18 9.82 17.23
C LYS A 30 20.89 9.49 16.44
N PRO A 31 19.72 10.03 16.83
CA PRO A 31 18.47 9.76 16.14
C PRO A 31 18.53 10.26 14.69
N ALA A 32 18.00 9.45 13.77
CA ALA A 32 17.88 9.78 12.35
C ALA A 32 17.02 11.04 12.17
N GLN A 33 17.56 12.04 11.50
CA GLN A 33 16.86 13.30 11.21
C GLN A 33 15.72 13.01 10.22
N SER A 34 14.47 13.22 10.63
CA SER A 34 13.29 12.96 9.80
C SER A 34 13.28 13.87 8.57
N LEU A 35 13.01 13.31 7.39
CA LEU A 35 12.88 14.09 6.16
C LEU A 35 11.73 15.11 6.25
N ALA A 36 11.99 16.31 5.74
CA ALA A 36 11.05 17.41 5.77
C ALA A 36 9.80 17.14 4.92
N PRO A 37 8.64 17.76 5.25
CA PRO A 37 7.38 17.52 4.56
C PRO A 37 7.41 17.72 3.05
N GLY A 38 8.20 18.66 2.52
CA GLY A 38 8.27 18.92 1.07
C GLY A 38 8.76 17.76 0.20
N TYR A 39 9.38 16.74 0.80
CA TYR A 39 9.78 15.52 0.10
C TYR A 39 8.64 14.52 -0.13
N ARG A 40 7.64 14.51 0.75
CA ARG A 40 6.47 13.64 0.70
C ARG A 40 5.26 14.41 0.16
N ASP A 41 4.08 13.80 0.19
CA ASP A 41 2.82 14.49 -0.12
C ASP A 41 2.35 15.34 1.07
N LEU A 42 1.54 16.35 0.77
CA LEU A 42 1.06 17.30 1.79
C LEU A 42 0.15 16.55 2.77
N ALA A 43 0.55 16.50 4.04
CA ALA A 43 -0.16 15.76 5.09
C ALA A 43 -1.53 16.36 5.47
N PHE A 44 -1.92 17.48 4.85
CA PHE A 44 -3.19 18.16 4.99
C PHE A 44 -3.63 18.67 3.61
N PRO A 45 -4.93 18.88 3.36
CA PRO A 45 -5.36 19.48 2.10
C PRO A 45 -4.82 20.91 2.00
N ALA A 46 -4.17 21.24 0.88
CA ALA A 46 -3.68 22.60 0.64
C ALA A 46 -4.85 23.60 0.71
N PRO A 47 -4.63 24.83 1.22
CA PRO A 47 -5.67 25.85 1.27
C PRO A 47 -6.31 26.07 -0.10
N VAL A 48 -7.64 26.13 -0.15
CA VAL A 48 -8.36 26.35 -1.43
C VAL A 48 -7.96 27.72 -1.99
N PRO A 49 -7.41 27.81 -3.21
CA PRO A 49 -6.95 29.07 -3.77
C PRO A 49 -8.05 30.15 -3.75
N GLY A 50 -7.68 31.38 -3.39
CA GLY A 50 -8.61 32.52 -3.34
C GLY A 50 -9.46 32.64 -2.07
N THR A 51 -9.48 31.62 -1.20
CA THR A 51 -10.24 31.66 0.07
C THR A 51 -9.58 32.43 1.21
N TYR A 52 -8.34 32.89 1.00
CA TYR A 52 -7.54 33.64 1.97
C TYR A 52 -6.73 34.73 1.26
N LYS A 53 -6.18 35.68 2.03
CA LYS A 53 -5.30 36.74 1.50
C LYS A 53 -3.92 36.62 2.13
N LEU A 54 -2.88 36.66 1.31
CA LEU A 54 -1.50 36.71 1.77
C LEU A 54 -1.14 38.15 2.16
N PRO A 55 -0.65 38.41 3.39
CA PRO A 55 -0.26 39.75 3.82
C PRO A 55 0.98 40.25 3.06
N ILE A 56 1.27 41.55 3.16
CA ILE A 56 2.54 42.12 2.71
C ILE A 56 3.50 42.07 3.90
N LEU A 57 4.56 41.27 3.79
CA LEU A 57 5.56 41.09 4.84
C LEU A 57 6.72 42.10 4.74
N GLY A 58 6.93 42.67 3.56
CA GLY A 58 7.98 43.66 3.30
C GLY A 58 8.24 43.82 1.81
N LEU A 59 9.18 44.70 1.45
CA LEU A 59 9.69 44.83 0.09
C LEU A 59 10.86 43.87 -0.10
N ALA A 60 10.91 43.20 -1.24
CA ALA A 60 12.04 42.37 -1.63
C ALA A 60 13.25 43.27 -1.94
N SER A 61 14.37 43.08 -1.23
CA SER A 61 15.58 43.87 -1.45
C SER A 61 16.26 43.56 -2.78
N ASP A 62 16.89 44.57 -3.36
CA ASP A 62 17.73 44.41 -4.55
C ASP A 62 19.17 44.06 -4.17
N GLY A 63 19.99 43.66 -5.15
CA GLY A 63 21.40 43.40 -4.95
C GLY A 63 22.10 42.97 -6.23
N ASN A 64 23.40 43.23 -6.31
CA ASN A 64 24.23 42.85 -7.45
C ASN A 64 24.43 41.34 -7.46
N VAL A 65 24.14 40.72 -8.59
CA VAL A 65 24.26 39.28 -8.81
C VAL A 65 24.85 39.01 -10.20
N LEU A 66 25.42 37.84 -10.39
CA LEU A 66 25.86 37.32 -11.66
C LEU A 66 24.88 36.23 -12.11
N ASP A 67 24.47 36.27 -13.37
CA ASP A 67 23.73 35.16 -13.96
C ASP A 67 24.65 33.98 -14.31
N SER A 68 24.06 32.87 -14.78
CA SER A 68 24.79 31.65 -15.14
C SER A 68 25.69 31.79 -16.40
N SER A 69 25.68 32.94 -17.06
CA SER A 69 26.62 33.31 -18.12
C SER A 69 27.77 34.21 -17.62
N GLY A 70 27.76 34.59 -16.34
CA GLY A 70 28.74 35.49 -15.73
C GLY A 70 28.44 36.97 -15.97
N LYS A 71 27.26 37.32 -16.51
CA LYS A 71 26.89 38.70 -16.77
C LYS A 71 26.43 39.39 -15.47
N PRO A 72 26.98 40.56 -15.12
CA PRO A 72 26.48 41.36 -14.00
C PRO A 72 25.05 41.85 -14.23
N THR A 73 24.20 41.67 -13.23
CA THR A 73 22.80 42.13 -13.19
C THR A 73 22.38 42.43 -11.75
N THR A 74 21.12 42.77 -11.53
CA THR A 74 20.55 42.94 -10.18
C THR A 74 19.35 42.01 -9.96
N LEU A 75 19.08 41.62 -8.71
CA LEU A 75 17.93 40.77 -8.36
C LEU A 75 16.61 41.34 -8.90
N HIS A 76 16.40 42.65 -8.78
CA HIS A 76 15.19 43.30 -9.29
C HIS A 76 15.07 43.24 -10.81
N THR A 77 16.20 43.31 -11.52
CA THR A 77 16.22 43.13 -12.97
C THR A 77 15.87 41.68 -13.35
N VAL A 78 16.28 40.70 -12.53
CA VAL A 78 15.90 39.30 -12.73
C VAL A 78 14.43 39.04 -12.31
N PHE A 79 13.87 39.79 -11.36
CA PHE A 79 12.45 39.68 -10.99
C PHE A 79 11.53 40.19 -12.11
N SER A 80 11.91 41.29 -12.74
CA SER A 80 11.16 41.93 -13.82
C SER A 80 12.13 42.37 -14.91
N ASP A 81 12.20 41.63 -16.01
CA ASP A 81 12.87 42.14 -17.21
C ASP A 81 12.01 43.28 -17.77
N THR A 82 12.64 44.41 -18.11
CA THR A 82 12.00 45.59 -18.73
C THR A 82 11.19 45.30 -20.01
N THR A 83 11.32 44.09 -20.57
CA THR A 83 10.68 43.65 -21.81
C THR A 83 9.52 42.64 -21.61
N SER A 84 9.26 42.18 -20.38
CA SER A 84 8.26 41.14 -20.08
C SER A 84 7.26 41.57 -18.99
N PRO A 85 6.02 41.04 -18.99
CA PRO A 85 5.05 41.33 -17.92
C PRO A 85 5.60 40.87 -16.57
N ALA A 86 5.32 41.65 -15.51
CA ALA A 86 5.78 41.34 -14.16
C ALA A 86 5.26 39.95 -13.72
N LYS A 87 6.15 39.09 -13.21
CA LYS A 87 5.83 37.72 -12.77
C LYS A 87 5.95 37.61 -11.26
N ILE A 88 5.26 36.62 -10.70
CA ILE A 88 5.48 36.18 -9.32
C ILE A 88 6.82 35.44 -9.27
N VAL A 89 7.59 35.63 -8.21
CA VAL A 89 8.93 35.05 -8.04
C VAL A 89 8.95 34.12 -6.83
N LEU A 90 9.48 32.92 -7.01
CA LEU A 90 9.95 32.05 -5.93
C LEU A 90 11.47 32.15 -5.83
N LEU A 91 11.97 32.78 -4.76
CA LEU A 91 13.40 32.96 -4.51
C LEU A 91 13.87 31.99 -3.42
N SER A 92 14.87 31.18 -3.75
CA SER A 92 15.53 30.27 -2.82
C SER A 92 17.02 30.59 -2.69
N PHE A 93 17.54 30.53 -1.46
CA PHE A 93 18.97 30.64 -1.17
C PHE A 93 19.55 29.25 -0.93
N ILE A 94 20.55 28.86 -1.72
CA ILE A 94 21.22 27.55 -1.58
C ILE A 94 22.74 27.67 -1.66
N TYR A 95 23.45 26.54 -1.56
CA TYR A 95 24.76 26.37 -2.18
C TYR A 95 24.88 24.94 -2.71
N SER A 96 25.64 24.74 -3.78
CA SER A 96 25.59 23.50 -4.56
C SER A 96 26.15 22.27 -3.82
N THR A 97 27.04 22.49 -2.84
CA THR A 97 27.68 21.43 -2.04
C THR A 97 27.00 21.18 -0.69
N CYS A 98 25.78 21.70 -0.49
CA CYS A 98 25.04 21.50 0.74
C CYS A 98 24.66 20.03 0.96
N ASN A 99 24.97 19.52 2.14
CA ASN A 99 24.67 18.15 2.56
C ASN A 99 23.53 18.05 3.60
N ASP A 100 22.95 19.18 4.02
CA ASP A 100 21.74 19.17 4.84
C ASP A 100 20.55 18.80 3.97
N VAL A 101 20.11 17.55 4.05
CA VAL A 101 18.99 17.02 3.27
C VAL A 101 17.72 17.86 3.48
N ASN A 102 17.49 18.45 4.64
CA ASN A 102 16.30 19.28 4.90
C ASN A 102 16.50 20.77 4.61
N GLY A 103 17.66 21.14 4.05
CA GLY A 103 18.05 22.49 3.65
C GLY A 103 18.00 22.71 2.14
N CYS A 104 19.15 22.95 1.52
CA CYS A 104 19.25 23.28 0.09
C CYS A 104 18.68 22.20 -0.86
N PRO A 105 18.91 20.89 -0.64
CA PRO A 105 18.29 19.84 -1.45
C PRO A 105 16.77 19.86 -1.37
N LEU A 106 16.18 20.25 -0.22
CA LEU A 106 14.72 20.31 -0.06
C LEU A 106 14.13 21.42 -0.91
N ALA A 107 14.68 22.63 -0.84
CA ALA A 107 14.22 23.72 -1.69
C ALA A 107 14.40 23.41 -3.17
N THR A 108 15.52 22.80 -3.56
CA THR A 108 15.75 22.39 -4.94
C THR A 108 14.73 21.35 -5.41
N ALA A 109 14.43 20.34 -4.58
CA ALA A 109 13.45 19.31 -4.91
C ALA A 109 12.03 19.86 -5.00
N VAL A 110 11.63 20.76 -4.10
CA VAL A 110 10.30 21.39 -4.12
C VAL A 110 10.14 22.30 -5.34
N LEU A 111 11.13 23.14 -5.67
CA LEU A 111 11.10 23.95 -6.89
C LEU A 111 11.10 23.08 -8.16
N HIS A 112 11.79 21.94 -8.16
CA HIS A 112 11.75 20.98 -9.26
C HIS A 112 10.35 20.35 -9.44
N LYS A 113 9.68 19.97 -8.33
CA LYS A 113 8.28 19.50 -8.35
C LYS A 113 7.35 20.58 -8.90
N ILE A 114 7.53 21.85 -8.51
CA ILE A 114 6.76 22.99 -9.04
C ILE A 114 7.01 23.13 -10.54
N LYS A 115 8.27 23.14 -10.99
CA LYS A 115 8.64 23.19 -12.40
C LYS A 115 7.97 22.07 -13.22
N ALA A 116 8.00 20.83 -12.74
CA ALA A 116 7.39 19.70 -13.43
C ALA A 116 5.85 19.81 -13.54
N ARG A 117 5.20 20.52 -12.61
CA ARG A 117 3.78 20.85 -12.68
C ARG A 117 3.49 22.02 -13.62
N LEU A 118 4.35 23.05 -13.62
CA LEU A 118 4.24 24.17 -14.56
C LEU A 118 4.37 23.73 -16.02
N GLU A 119 5.20 22.72 -16.33
CA GLU A 119 5.28 22.14 -17.67
C GLU A 119 3.96 21.50 -18.14
N LYS A 120 3.08 21.13 -17.20
CA LYS A 120 1.74 20.61 -17.49
C LYS A 120 0.65 21.70 -17.48
N GLU A 121 0.98 22.91 -17.00
CA GLU A 121 0.07 24.05 -16.84
C GLU A 121 0.65 25.33 -17.49
N PRO A 122 0.62 25.46 -18.83
CA PRO A 122 1.29 26.54 -19.55
C PRO A 122 0.81 27.95 -19.16
N GLU A 123 -0.47 28.11 -18.80
CA GLU A 123 -1.04 29.39 -18.34
C GLU A 123 -0.43 29.83 -17.00
N LEU A 124 -0.21 28.91 -16.06
CA LEU A 124 0.42 29.22 -14.78
C LEU A 124 1.92 29.50 -14.97
N ALA A 125 2.59 28.76 -15.87
CA ALA A 125 4.00 28.94 -16.19
C ALA A 125 4.34 30.34 -16.70
N ARG A 126 3.41 31.02 -17.42
CA ARG A 126 3.60 32.40 -17.89
C ARG A 126 3.68 33.43 -16.77
N HIS A 127 3.12 33.14 -15.60
CA HIS A 127 2.99 34.07 -14.47
C HIS A 127 3.99 33.83 -13.35
N LEU A 128 4.79 32.75 -13.40
CA LEU A 128 5.74 32.38 -12.35
C LEU A 128 7.19 32.34 -12.87
N ARG A 129 8.12 32.77 -12.03
CA ARG A 129 9.57 32.69 -12.25
C ARG A 129 10.25 32.05 -11.04
N LEU A 130 11.13 31.08 -11.29
CA LEU A 130 11.91 30.41 -10.26
C LEU A 130 13.32 30.99 -10.20
N ILE A 131 13.82 31.30 -9.00
CA ILE A 131 15.17 31.84 -8.80
C ILE A 131 15.86 31.09 -7.67
N THR A 132 17.06 30.58 -7.98
CA THR A 132 17.97 29.95 -7.04
C THR A 132 19.24 30.79 -6.95
N LEU A 133 19.49 31.43 -5.82
CA LEU A 133 20.68 32.23 -5.57
C LEU A 133 21.65 31.48 -4.66
N SER A 134 22.90 31.32 -5.09
CA SER A 134 23.94 30.76 -4.25
C SER A 134 24.39 31.74 -3.17
N PHE A 135 24.63 31.23 -1.96
CA PHE A 135 25.31 31.97 -0.89
C PHE A 135 26.77 31.55 -0.69
N ASN A 136 27.37 30.81 -1.63
CA ASN A 136 28.77 30.39 -1.59
C ASN A 136 29.53 30.77 -2.88
N PRO A 137 29.69 32.06 -3.20
CA PRO A 137 30.24 32.53 -4.47
C PRO A 137 31.69 32.09 -4.74
N GLU A 138 32.44 31.68 -3.71
CA GLU A 138 33.80 31.15 -3.86
C GLU A 138 33.83 29.78 -4.58
N HIS A 139 32.78 28.97 -4.41
CA HIS A 139 32.67 27.64 -5.01
C HIS A 139 31.57 27.53 -6.08
N ASP A 140 30.51 28.31 -5.92
CA ASP A 140 29.37 28.33 -6.83
C ASP A 140 29.54 29.48 -7.83
N THR A 141 30.55 29.37 -8.69
CA THR A 141 30.79 30.32 -9.79
C THR A 141 29.63 30.27 -10.81
N PRO A 142 29.50 31.26 -11.71
CA PRO A 142 28.49 31.24 -12.77
C PRO A 142 28.45 29.91 -13.55
N GLU A 143 29.61 29.35 -13.86
CA GLU A 143 29.76 28.07 -14.56
C GLU A 143 29.23 26.91 -13.72
N GLN A 144 29.53 26.89 -12.42
CA GLN A 144 29.06 25.85 -11.51
C GLN A 144 27.54 25.92 -11.30
N MET A 145 26.99 27.13 -11.18
CA MET A 145 25.54 27.34 -11.09
C MET A 145 24.82 26.98 -12.39
N LYS A 146 25.46 27.22 -13.55
CA LYS A 146 24.97 26.73 -14.85
C LYS A 146 24.94 25.20 -14.90
N ALA A 147 26.02 24.54 -14.46
CA ALA A 147 26.10 23.09 -14.43
C ALA A 147 25.05 22.49 -13.48
N PHE A 148 24.90 23.06 -12.28
CA PHE A 148 23.87 22.67 -11.31
C PHE A 148 22.46 22.81 -11.87
N GLY A 149 22.17 23.90 -12.60
CA GLY A 149 20.88 24.17 -13.18
C GLY A 149 20.55 23.36 -14.45
N THR A 150 21.55 22.82 -15.16
CA THR A 150 21.35 22.20 -16.49
C THR A 150 20.35 21.03 -16.45
N SER A 151 20.39 20.20 -15.41
CA SER A 151 19.44 19.09 -15.23
C SER A 151 18.07 19.51 -14.67
N LEU A 152 17.94 20.76 -14.21
CA LEU A 152 16.76 21.30 -13.55
C LEU A 152 15.95 22.24 -14.44
N GLN A 153 16.52 22.70 -15.56
CA GLN A 153 15.85 23.57 -16.53
C GLN A 153 14.69 22.86 -17.24
N GLY A 154 13.66 23.63 -17.60
CA GLY A 154 12.48 23.17 -18.33
C GLY A 154 12.36 23.81 -19.70
N LYS A 155 11.55 23.22 -20.59
CA LYS A 155 11.34 23.77 -21.95
C LYS A 155 10.59 25.10 -21.95
N ASP A 156 9.64 25.26 -21.02
CA ASP A 156 8.71 26.41 -20.99
C ASP A 156 8.64 27.09 -19.60
N VAL A 157 9.61 26.84 -18.71
CA VAL A 157 9.65 27.37 -17.34
C VAL A 157 10.96 28.13 -17.10
N GLU A 158 10.84 29.40 -16.72
CA GLU A 158 11.99 30.25 -16.39
C GLU A 158 12.54 29.92 -15.00
N TRP A 159 13.70 29.28 -14.96
CA TRP A 159 14.44 29.04 -13.72
C TRP A 159 15.87 29.59 -13.81
N PHE A 160 16.12 30.66 -13.04
CA PHE A 160 17.43 31.32 -12.97
C PHE A 160 18.28 30.76 -11.83
N PHE A 161 19.55 30.54 -12.11
CA PHE A 161 20.57 30.11 -11.16
C PHE A 161 21.63 31.21 -11.08
N LEU A 162 21.73 31.85 -9.93
CA LEU A 162 22.49 33.09 -9.72
C LEU A 162 23.59 32.88 -8.66
N THR A 163 24.60 33.72 -8.71
CA THR A 163 25.64 33.85 -7.67
C THR A 163 26.06 35.32 -7.53
N THR A 164 27.02 35.67 -6.68
CA THR A 164 27.58 37.03 -6.59
C THR A 164 29.06 37.03 -6.98
N SER A 165 29.64 38.21 -7.26
CA SER A 165 31.06 38.31 -7.60
C SER A 165 31.99 38.00 -6.41
N SER A 166 31.49 38.20 -5.18
CA SER A 166 32.22 37.96 -3.95
C SER A 166 31.28 37.84 -2.74
N GLU A 167 31.80 37.31 -1.64
CA GLU A 167 31.09 37.27 -0.35
C GLU A 167 30.72 38.69 0.12
N ARG A 168 31.56 39.70 -0.16
CA ARG A 168 31.28 41.10 0.19
C ARG A 168 30.03 41.66 -0.47
N GLU A 169 29.75 41.28 -1.71
CA GLU A 169 28.52 41.67 -2.42
C GLU A 169 27.30 40.86 -2.01
N LEU A 170 27.50 39.64 -1.52
CA LEU A 170 26.44 38.77 -1.02
C LEU A 170 25.92 39.19 0.36
N GLN A 171 26.80 39.64 1.26
CA GLN A 171 26.44 39.94 2.65
C GLN A 171 25.27 40.93 2.81
N PRO A 172 25.17 42.04 2.04
CA PRO A 172 23.99 42.91 2.08
C PRO A 172 22.68 42.19 1.72
N ILE A 173 22.71 41.33 0.70
CA ILE A 173 21.54 40.56 0.27
C ILE A 173 21.10 39.60 1.39
N LEU A 174 22.04 38.84 1.97
CA LEU A 174 21.73 37.91 3.05
C LEU A 174 21.18 38.63 4.28
N LYS A 175 21.75 39.79 4.63
CA LYS A 175 21.28 40.60 5.75
C LYS A 175 19.85 41.08 5.55
N ASP A 176 19.54 41.59 4.36
CA ASP A 176 18.24 42.17 4.03
C ASP A 176 17.13 41.12 3.92
N TYR A 177 17.45 39.92 3.42
CA TYR A 177 16.52 38.78 3.44
C TYR A 177 16.55 38.00 4.78
N HIS A 178 17.29 38.50 5.78
CA HIS A 178 17.48 37.87 7.09
C HIS A 178 17.94 36.40 7.01
N GLN A 179 18.77 36.09 6.01
CA GLN A 179 19.31 34.78 5.71
C GLN A 179 20.64 34.59 6.44
N ASN A 180 20.58 34.15 7.70
CA ASN A 180 21.79 33.91 8.51
C ASN A 180 22.53 32.65 8.04
N ILE A 181 23.83 32.78 7.79
CA ILE A 181 24.74 31.67 7.46
C ILE A 181 25.93 31.69 8.42
N GLU A 182 26.40 30.52 8.84
CA GLU A 182 27.57 30.36 9.70
C GLU A 182 28.52 29.31 9.10
N LYS A 183 29.80 29.68 8.93
CA LYS A 183 30.84 28.77 8.42
C LYS A 183 31.17 27.72 9.49
N VAL A 184 31.09 26.43 9.12
CA VAL A 184 31.47 25.34 10.03
C VAL A 184 32.97 25.07 9.90
N TYR A 185 33.70 25.19 11.01
CA TYR A 185 35.14 24.92 11.08
C TYR A 185 35.41 23.57 11.75
N ALA A 186 36.35 22.80 11.21
CA ALA A 186 36.83 21.56 11.81
C ALA A 186 37.60 21.86 13.11
N LYS A 187 37.83 20.82 13.93
CA LYS A 187 38.58 20.94 15.20
C LYS A 187 40.00 21.51 15.04
N ASN A 188 40.55 21.47 13.83
CA ASN A 188 41.85 22.06 13.49
C ASN A 188 41.76 23.51 12.95
N GLY A 189 40.59 24.15 13.06
CA GLY A 189 40.35 25.53 12.60
C GLY A 189 40.17 25.69 11.09
N LYS A 190 40.25 24.63 10.30
CA LYS A 190 40.06 24.69 8.84
C LYS A 190 38.57 24.70 8.51
N PHE A 191 38.16 25.58 7.61
CA PHE A 191 36.78 25.60 7.11
C PHE A 191 36.44 24.25 6.47
N THR A 192 35.30 23.68 6.84
CA THR A 192 34.87 22.34 6.40
C THR A 192 34.29 22.33 4.99
N GLY A 193 34.06 23.50 4.38
CA GLY A 193 33.30 23.62 3.13
C GLY A 193 31.79 23.56 3.33
N THR A 194 31.30 23.56 4.58
CA THR A 194 29.86 23.47 4.90
C THR A 194 29.41 24.66 5.74
N TYR A 195 28.16 25.06 5.53
CA TYR A 195 27.54 26.18 6.22
C TYR A 195 26.34 25.68 7.03
N ASN A 196 26.21 26.15 8.27
CA ASN A 196 24.94 26.08 8.99
C ASN A 196 24.07 27.24 8.50
N HIS A 197 22.86 26.96 8.05
CA HIS A 197 21.91 27.99 7.63
C HIS A 197 20.48 27.54 7.88
N ASN A 198 19.57 28.51 8.00
CA ASN A 198 18.13 28.21 8.05
C ASN A 198 17.59 28.18 6.63
N LEU A 199 16.79 27.18 6.28
CA LEU A 199 16.15 27.15 4.96
C LEU A 199 15.03 28.18 4.89
N ARG A 200 15.07 29.02 3.84
CA ARG A 200 13.99 29.97 3.52
C ARG A 200 13.77 30.03 2.02
N VAL A 201 12.51 29.92 1.61
CA VAL A 201 12.05 30.22 0.25
C VAL A 201 11.03 31.34 0.33
N PHE A 202 11.21 32.37 -0.50
CA PHE A 202 10.41 33.58 -0.48
C PHE A 202 9.44 33.59 -1.65
N LEU A 203 8.17 33.88 -1.37
CA LEU A 203 7.16 34.18 -2.38
C LEU A 203 7.06 35.70 -2.53
N ILE A 204 7.42 36.21 -3.71
CA ILE A 204 7.47 37.64 -4.02
C ILE A 204 6.47 37.92 -5.14
N ASP A 205 5.61 38.92 -4.97
CA ASP A 205 4.62 39.28 -5.99
C ASP A 205 5.17 40.21 -7.09
N GLN A 206 4.31 40.56 -8.05
CA GLN A 206 4.62 41.41 -9.20
C GLN A 206 5.07 42.82 -8.83
N ASN A 207 4.74 43.30 -7.62
CA ASN A 207 5.15 44.60 -7.09
C ASN A 207 6.42 44.50 -6.24
N LYS A 208 7.12 43.36 -6.29
CA LYS A 208 8.32 43.06 -5.50
C LYS A 208 8.04 43.06 -4.00
N GLN A 209 6.82 42.72 -3.59
CA GLN A 209 6.46 42.58 -2.18
C GLN A 209 6.57 41.12 -1.76
N ILE A 210 7.19 40.86 -0.61
CA ILE A 210 7.26 39.52 -0.02
C ILE A 210 5.88 39.21 0.57
N ARG A 211 5.27 38.11 0.11
CA ARG A 211 3.92 37.68 0.50
C ARG A 211 3.93 36.50 1.46
N ASN A 212 4.96 35.65 1.39
CA ASN A 212 5.16 34.56 2.32
C ASN A 212 6.65 34.13 2.36
N ILE A 213 7.05 33.49 3.46
CA ILE A 213 8.40 32.90 3.66
C ILE A 213 8.24 31.47 4.17
N TYR A 214 8.66 30.49 3.39
CA TYR A 214 8.53 29.08 3.74
C TYR A 214 9.82 28.56 4.38
N ASN A 215 9.67 27.91 5.53
CA ASN A 215 10.73 27.18 6.22
C ASN A 215 10.66 25.68 5.88
N THR A 216 11.57 24.89 6.43
CA THR A 216 11.64 23.43 6.23
C THR A 216 10.32 22.68 6.47
N GLU A 217 9.50 23.12 7.43
CA GLU A 217 8.23 22.44 7.77
C GLU A 217 7.10 22.77 6.81
N LEU A 218 7.08 24.00 6.27
CA LEU A 218 5.99 24.53 5.44
C LEU A 218 6.32 24.53 3.94
N LEU A 219 7.57 24.27 3.56
CA LEU A 219 8.01 24.28 2.17
C LEU A 219 7.51 23.04 1.43
N HIS A 220 6.39 23.18 0.73
CA HIS A 220 5.73 22.11 -0.02
C HIS A 220 5.13 22.61 -1.34
N ALA A 221 5.26 21.85 -2.42
CA ALA A 221 4.84 22.27 -3.76
C ALA A 221 3.34 22.63 -3.84
N ASP A 222 2.47 21.83 -3.22
CA ASP A 222 1.01 22.10 -3.16
C ASP A 222 0.64 23.39 -2.41
N THR A 223 1.30 23.67 -1.28
CA THR A 223 1.09 24.91 -0.52
C THR A 223 1.53 26.11 -1.35
N LEU A 224 2.74 26.04 -1.94
CA LEU A 224 3.28 27.12 -2.76
C LEU A 224 2.40 27.40 -3.99
N LEU A 225 1.93 26.36 -4.70
CA LEU A 225 1.05 26.54 -5.87
C LEU A 225 -0.32 27.09 -5.49
N SER A 226 -0.84 26.77 -4.30
CA SER A 226 -2.11 27.32 -3.81
C SER A 226 -1.98 28.80 -3.44
N ASP A 227 -0.87 29.17 -2.80
CA ASP A 227 -0.52 30.57 -2.51
C ASP A 227 -0.35 31.39 -3.80
N ILE A 228 0.32 30.83 -4.81
CA ILE A 228 0.48 31.47 -6.13
C ILE A 228 -0.87 31.67 -6.82
N ARG A 229 -1.72 30.63 -6.88
CA ARG A 229 -3.05 30.73 -7.49
C ARG A 229 -3.94 31.76 -6.78
N THR A 230 -3.79 31.88 -5.46
CA THR A 230 -4.46 32.90 -4.65
C THR A 230 -4.02 34.32 -5.01
N LEU A 231 -2.72 34.55 -5.27
CA LEU A 231 -2.22 35.85 -5.71
C LEU A 231 -2.69 36.22 -7.12
N LEU A 232 -2.87 35.23 -7.99
CA LEU A 232 -3.29 35.44 -9.39
C LEU A 232 -4.82 35.60 -9.56
N GLN A 233 -5.62 35.43 -8.49
CA GLN A 233 -7.09 35.49 -8.53
C GLN A 233 -7.70 34.63 -9.66
N ILE A 234 -7.14 33.45 -9.91
CA ILE A 234 -7.65 32.56 -10.96
C ILE A 234 -8.91 31.86 -10.41
N ASP A 235 -10.08 32.32 -10.83
CA ASP A 235 -11.39 31.71 -10.50
C ASP A 235 -11.49 30.29 -11.06
N LEU A 236 -11.67 29.30 -10.18
CA LEU A 236 -12.13 27.96 -10.55
C LEU A 236 -13.66 27.96 -10.51
N GLN A 237 -14.29 28.14 -11.67
CA GLN A 237 -15.71 27.88 -11.83
C GLN A 237 -16.01 26.38 -11.64
N THR A 238 -17.04 26.18 -10.83
CA THR A 238 -17.64 24.97 -10.30
C THR A 238 -18.25 24.05 -11.35
N ASP A 239 -18.29 22.74 -11.08
CA ASP A 239 -19.56 22.00 -10.98
C ASP A 239 -19.35 20.56 -10.50
N ALA A 240 -19.75 20.31 -9.24
CA ALA A 240 -20.44 19.11 -8.75
C ALA A 240 -20.40 19.07 -7.21
N LYS A 241 -21.53 19.40 -6.58
CA LYS A 241 -21.78 19.04 -5.16
C LYS A 241 -22.18 17.56 -5.08
N PRO A 242 -21.73 16.80 -4.08
CA PRO A 242 -22.47 15.65 -3.56
C PRO A 242 -23.32 16.06 -2.35
N SER A 243 -24.54 15.54 -2.31
CA SER A 243 -25.46 15.67 -1.19
C SER A 243 -24.94 14.89 0.04
N GLU A 244 -25.08 15.51 1.19
CA GLU A 244 -24.89 14.90 2.51
C GLU A 244 -25.84 13.71 2.71
N SER A 245 -25.28 12.58 3.10
CA SER A 245 -25.95 11.64 3.99
C SER A 245 -24.93 11.16 5.03
N ALA A 246 -25.38 11.11 6.27
CA ALA A 246 -24.55 11.01 7.47
C ALA A 246 -23.63 9.78 7.46
N ILE A 247 -22.33 10.02 7.38
CA ILE A 247 -21.28 9.07 7.75
C ILE A 247 -20.48 9.75 8.85
N THR A 248 -20.49 9.13 10.02
CA THR A 248 -19.62 9.40 11.17
C THR A 248 -18.20 9.71 10.69
N THR A 249 -17.66 10.85 11.10
CA THR A 249 -16.31 11.33 10.80
C THR A 249 -15.25 10.26 11.11
N ILE A 250 -14.76 9.60 10.06
CA ILE A 250 -13.58 8.75 10.12
C ILE A 250 -12.35 9.63 9.84
N ASP A 251 -11.38 9.57 10.74
CA ASP A 251 -10.11 10.30 10.70
C ASP A 251 -9.27 9.87 9.47
N LYS A 252 -8.90 10.82 8.60
CA LYS A 252 -8.10 10.59 7.38
C LYS A 252 -6.64 10.24 7.66
N SER A 253 -6.22 10.13 8.93
CA SER A 253 -4.89 9.68 9.35
C SER A 253 -4.69 8.15 9.27
N VAL A 254 -5.76 7.38 8.99
CA VAL A 254 -5.75 5.92 8.93
C VAL A 254 -6.00 5.45 7.50
N LEU A 255 -5.13 4.57 7.00
CA LEU A 255 -5.28 3.93 5.70
C LEU A 255 -6.18 2.69 5.84
N TYR A 256 -7.38 2.75 5.25
CA TYR A 256 -8.35 1.63 5.23
C TYR A 256 -8.30 0.79 3.96
N THR A 257 -7.24 0.98 3.17
CA THR A 257 -6.92 0.24 1.94
C THR A 257 -5.51 -0.29 2.04
N ALA A 258 -5.13 -1.16 1.10
CA ALA A 258 -3.77 -1.68 1.07
C ALA A 258 -2.78 -0.52 0.96
N GLY A 259 -1.69 -0.58 1.74
CA GLY A 259 -0.56 0.32 1.57
C GLY A 259 0.12 0.08 0.24
N ASP A 260 0.43 -1.18 -0.05
CA ASP A 260 1.15 -1.54 -1.27
C ASP A 260 0.52 -2.79 -1.93
N ASN A 261 0.90 -3.06 -3.19
CA ASN A 261 0.42 -4.22 -3.95
C ASN A 261 1.45 -4.80 -4.92
N LYS A 262 2.76 -4.57 -4.68
CA LYS A 262 3.89 -5.00 -5.52
C LYS A 262 3.95 -4.46 -6.96
N LEU A 263 2.96 -3.68 -7.40
CA LEU A 263 3.04 -3.02 -8.70
C LEU A 263 4.12 -1.93 -8.65
N ALA A 264 5.00 -1.91 -9.66
CA ALA A 264 6.08 -0.94 -9.81
C ALA A 264 7.15 -0.96 -8.71
N TYR A 265 7.27 -2.03 -7.90
CA TYR A 265 8.36 -2.18 -6.91
C TYR A 265 9.74 -2.21 -7.56
N GLU A 266 9.79 -2.57 -8.83
CA GLU A 266 10.99 -2.53 -9.65
C GLU A 266 11.42 -1.11 -10.03
N ASN A 267 10.54 -0.12 -9.86
CA ASN A 267 10.89 1.27 -10.06
C ASN A 267 11.80 1.72 -8.90
N LYS A 268 12.94 2.35 -9.23
CA LYS A 268 13.86 2.92 -8.24
C LYS A 268 13.21 4.03 -7.40
N ASP A 269 12.15 4.63 -7.92
CA ASP A 269 11.37 5.68 -7.25
C ASP A 269 10.15 5.14 -6.50
N TYR A 270 10.00 3.81 -6.36
CA TYR A 270 8.90 3.22 -5.60
C TYR A 270 8.89 3.74 -4.15
N GLN A 271 7.77 4.31 -3.73
CA GLN A 271 7.52 4.69 -2.34
C GLN A 271 6.39 3.85 -1.78
N THR A 272 6.67 3.19 -0.66
CA THR A 272 5.66 2.43 0.08
C THR A 272 4.59 3.37 0.64
N GLN A 273 3.31 3.01 0.48
CA GLN A 273 2.19 3.66 1.17
C GLN A 273 1.80 2.89 2.45
N SER A 274 2.59 1.89 2.85
CA SER A 274 2.38 1.14 4.09
C SER A 274 2.51 2.05 5.33
N ILE A 275 1.52 1.95 6.23
CA ILE A 275 1.53 2.64 7.52
C ILE A 275 2.01 1.71 8.64
N ALA A 276 2.73 2.27 9.63
CA ALA A 276 3.20 1.49 10.77
C ALA A 276 2.01 0.93 11.59
N LEU A 277 2.16 -0.27 12.15
CA LEU A 277 1.12 -0.96 12.92
C LEU A 277 0.50 -0.09 14.02
N LYS A 278 1.29 0.76 14.70
CA LYS A 278 0.83 1.68 15.75
C LYS A 278 -0.20 2.74 15.27
N HIS A 279 -0.27 2.98 13.97
CA HIS A 279 -1.22 3.90 13.33
C HIS A 279 -2.48 3.19 12.83
N ARG A 280 -2.52 1.84 12.85
CA ARG A 280 -3.71 1.06 12.55
C ARG A 280 -4.65 1.09 13.75
N LYS A 281 -5.38 2.20 13.87
CA LYS A 281 -6.42 2.40 14.89
C LYS A 281 -7.77 2.41 14.21
N GLY A 282 -8.73 1.72 14.77
CA GLY A 282 -10.08 1.69 14.24
C GLY A 282 -11.13 1.71 15.34
N GLN A 283 -12.39 1.67 14.92
CA GLN A 283 -13.54 1.74 15.80
C GLN A 283 -14.36 0.46 15.68
N ALA A 284 -14.57 -0.20 16.82
CA ALA A 284 -15.46 -1.35 16.88
C ALA A 284 -16.88 -0.93 16.47
N THR A 285 -17.46 -1.70 15.56
CA THR A 285 -18.77 -1.44 14.94
C THR A 285 -19.68 -2.66 15.12
N ASP A 286 -20.98 -2.44 15.20
CA ASP A 286 -21.96 -3.52 15.30
C ASP A 286 -22.17 -4.20 13.94
N LEU A 287 -21.22 -5.06 13.54
CA LEU A 287 -21.26 -5.75 12.24
C LEU A 287 -22.46 -6.71 12.10
N LEU A 288 -23.13 -7.06 13.20
CA LEU A 288 -24.37 -7.83 13.16
C LEU A 288 -25.47 -7.14 12.32
N LYS A 289 -25.43 -5.81 12.22
CA LYS A 289 -26.35 -5.05 11.36
C LYS A 289 -26.26 -5.48 9.89
N ASN A 290 -25.06 -5.79 9.41
CA ASN A 290 -24.79 -6.19 8.02
C ASN A 290 -25.29 -7.61 7.70
N VAL A 291 -25.64 -8.38 8.72
CA VAL A 291 -26.26 -9.70 8.57
C VAL A 291 -27.78 -9.59 8.65
N LYS A 292 -28.28 -8.84 9.64
CA LYS A 292 -29.73 -8.62 9.83
C LYS A 292 -30.36 -7.80 8.70
N ILE A 293 -29.60 -6.85 8.15
CA ILE A 293 -29.99 -6.00 7.04
C ILE A 293 -28.82 -6.06 6.04
N PRO A 294 -28.79 -7.07 5.16
CA PRO A 294 -27.74 -7.20 4.17
C PRO A 294 -27.60 -5.93 3.32
N PRO A 295 -26.37 -5.42 3.10
CA PRO A 295 -26.15 -4.33 2.17
C PRO A 295 -26.68 -4.68 0.76
N LEU A 296 -27.14 -3.66 0.03
CA LEU A 296 -27.71 -3.83 -1.31
C LEU A 296 -26.84 -4.72 -2.21
N GLY A 297 -27.46 -5.70 -2.87
CA GLY A 297 -26.79 -6.64 -3.76
C GLY A 297 -26.36 -7.95 -3.11
N LEU A 298 -26.58 -8.11 -1.80
CA LEU A 298 -26.45 -9.39 -1.09
C LEU A 298 -27.84 -9.93 -0.71
N PRO A 299 -28.03 -11.26 -0.73
CA PRO A 299 -29.24 -11.87 -0.20
C PRO A 299 -29.21 -11.90 1.33
N GLU A 300 -30.28 -12.41 1.95
CA GLU A 300 -30.26 -12.76 3.37
C GLU A 300 -29.17 -13.81 3.66
N ALA A 301 -28.39 -13.57 4.70
CA ALA A 301 -27.30 -14.46 5.09
C ALA A 301 -27.86 -15.70 5.79
N ILE A 302 -27.35 -16.87 5.40
CA ILE A 302 -27.72 -18.13 6.05
C ILE A 302 -26.90 -18.28 7.34
N VAL A 303 -27.59 -18.23 8.48
CA VAL A 303 -27.01 -18.47 9.81
C VAL A 303 -27.44 -19.84 10.30
N PRO A 304 -26.50 -20.75 10.65
CA PRO A 304 -26.86 -22.06 11.18
C PRO A 304 -27.62 -21.98 12.51
N ASP A 305 -28.68 -22.78 12.66
CA ASP A 305 -29.50 -22.82 13.88
C ASP A 305 -28.69 -23.18 15.15
N ASN A 306 -27.66 -24.01 14.99
CA ASN A 306 -26.77 -24.40 16.08
C ASN A 306 -25.70 -23.34 16.40
N ASN A 307 -25.57 -22.28 15.60
CA ASN A 307 -24.66 -21.17 15.86
C ASN A 307 -25.31 -19.80 15.53
N PRO A 308 -26.35 -19.39 16.27
CA PRO A 308 -26.95 -18.07 16.09
C PRO A 308 -25.93 -16.98 16.41
N LEU A 309 -25.91 -15.91 15.62
CA LEU A 309 -24.97 -14.80 15.81
C LEU A 309 -25.40 -13.93 17.00
N THR A 310 -24.47 -13.72 17.92
CA THR A 310 -24.62 -12.75 19.03
C THR A 310 -23.40 -11.82 19.05
N ARG A 311 -23.53 -10.67 19.72
CA ARG A 311 -22.42 -9.70 19.81
C ARG A 311 -21.23 -10.30 20.57
N GLU A 312 -21.50 -11.13 21.57
CA GLU A 312 -20.51 -11.82 22.39
C GLU A 312 -19.71 -12.83 21.54
N LYS A 313 -20.40 -13.62 20.70
CA LYS A 313 -19.73 -14.56 19.78
C LYS A 313 -18.89 -13.85 18.73
N ILE A 314 -19.41 -12.76 18.15
CA ILE A 314 -18.68 -11.95 17.16
C ILE A 314 -17.44 -11.31 17.80
N ALA A 315 -17.56 -10.73 18.99
CA ALA A 315 -16.44 -10.12 19.70
C ALA A 315 -15.37 -11.15 20.08
N LEU A 316 -15.78 -12.33 20.56
CA LEU A 316 -14.87 -13.44 20.86
C LEU A 316 -14.18 -13.96 19.59
N GLY A 317 -14.93 -14.14 18.52
CA GLY A 317 -14.40 -14.54 17.21
C GLY A 317 -13.37 -13.57 16.68
N ARG A 318 -13.67 -12.26 16.75
CA ARG A 318 -12.73 -11.20 16.38
C ARG A 318 -11.47 -11.29 17.24
N LYS A 319 -11.58 -11.42 18.56
CA LYS A 319 -10.41 -11.56 19.43
C LYS A 319 -9.53 -12.75 19.01
N LEU A 320 -10.13 -13.92 18.77
CA LEU A 320 -9.41 -15.12 18.32
C LEU A 320 -8.74 -14.92 16.95
N PHE A 321 -9.43 -14.28 16.00
CA PHE A 321 -8.94 -14.07 14.63
C PHE A 321 -7.62 -13.26 14.56
N TYR A 322 -7.44 -12.29 15.46
CA TYR A 322 -6.24 -11.46 15.52
C TYR A 322 -5.18 -11.95 16.54
N ASP A 323 -5.47 -13.01 17.31
CA ASP A 323 -4.57 -13.47 18.38
C ASP A 323 -3.45 -14.36 17.85
N ARG A 324 -2.23 -13.82 17.82
CA ARG A 324 -1.02 -14.51 17.35
C ARG A 324 -0.63 -15.67 18.27
N ARG A 325 -1.02 -15.63 19.55
CA ARG A 325 -0.72 -16.68 20.54
C ARG A 325 -1.37 -18.02 20.19
N LEU A 326 -2.31 -18.03 19.23
CA LEU A 326 -2.94 -19.25 18.73
C LEU A 326 -2.07 -20.04 17.76
N SER A 327 -1.02 -19.48 17.15
CA SER A 327 -0.05 -20.31 16.40
C SER A 327 0.91 -21.04 17.34
N LEU A 328 1.56 -22.10 16.85
CA LEU A 328 2.50 -22.92 17.61
C LEU A 328 3.50 -22.08 18.42
N ASN A 329 4.18 -21.15 17.75
CA ASN A 329 5.23 -20.29 18.30
C ASN A 329 4.76 -18.87 18.67
N ASN A 330 3.45 -18.63 18.71
CA ASN A 330 2.83 -17.34 19.03
C ASN A 330 3.12 -16.18 18.04
N THR A 331 3.51 -16.46 16.78
CA THR A 331 3.86 -15.41 15.81
C THR A 331 2.85 -15.20 14.70
N VAL A 332 1.84 -16.06 14.52
CA VAL A 332 0.92 -16.00 13.37
C VAL A 332 -0.55 -15.99 13.83
N SER A 333 -1.37 -15.15 13.21
CA SER A 333 -2.83 -15.14 13.36
C SER A 333 -3.53 -15.18 12.00
N CYS A 334 -4.85 -15.38 11.97
CA CYS A 334 -5.64 -15.38 10.73
C CYS A 334 -5.43 -14.07 9.94
N ALA A 335 -5.35 -12.95 10.66
CA ALA A 335 -5.17 -11.61 10.10
C ALA A 335 -3.82 -11.37 9.40
N MET A 336 -2.85 -12.28 9.51
CA MET A 336 -1.59 -12.17 8.78
C MET A 336 -1.67 -12.72 7.35
N CYS A 337 -2.62 -13.60 7.08
CA CYS A 337 -2.91 -14.11 5.74
C CYS A 337 -4.16 -13.46 5.12
N HIS A 338 -5.08 -12.99 5.97
CA HIS A 338 -6.32 -12.30 5.62
C HIS A 338 -6.27 -10.87 6.17
N ILE A 339 -5.40 -10.05 5.57
CA ILE A 339 -5.07 -8.72 6.04
C ILE A 339 -6.24 -7.76 5.70
N PRO A 340 -6.88 -7.12 6.70
CA PRO A 340 -8.13 -6.36 6.50
C PRO A 340 -8.04 -5.32 5.39
N GLU A 341 -7.02 -4.46 5.47
CA GLU A 341 -6.82 -3.36 4.53
C GLU A 341 -6.43 -3.85 3.13
N GLN A 342 -5.88 -5.06 3.01
CA GLN A 342 -5.60 -5.72 1.73
C GLN A 342 -6.81 -6.51 1.20
N GLY A 343 -8.02 -6.17 1.64
CA GLY A 343 -9.25 -6.85 1.22
C GLY A 343 -9.49 -8.18 1.91
N PHE A 344 -9.05 -8.34 3.16
CA PHE A 344 -9.04 -9.60 3.91
C PHE A 344 -8.37 -10.76 3.14
N THR A 345 -7.31 -10.44 2.40
CA THR A 345 -6.41 -11.37 1.71
C THR A 345 -4.95 -10.93 1.94
N SER A 346 -3.99 -11.53 1.25
CA SER A 346 -2.61 -11.10 1.18
C SER A 346 -2.34 -10.63 -0.24
N ASN A 347 -2.18 -9.31 -0.42
CA ASN A 347 -2.02 -8.71 -1.74
C ASN A 347 -0.58 -8.39 -2.13
N GLU A 348 0.33 -8.37 -1.15
CA GLU A 348 1.76 -8.16 -1.39
C GLU A 348 2.46 -9.44 -1.82
N MET A 349 1.81 -10.60 -1.75
CA MET A 349 2.43 -11.88 -2.09
C MET A 349 1.50 -12.72 -2.94
N ALA A 350 2.07 -13.43 -3.93
CA ALA A 350 1.31 -14.42 -4.70
C ALA A 350 0.68 -15.48 -3.79
N THR A 351 1.45 -15.91 -2.78
CA THR A 351 1.04 -16.88 -1.77
C THR A 351 1.53 -16.42 -0.40
N ALA A 352 0.69 -16.54 0.63
CA ALA A 352 1.04 -16.11 1.98
C ALA A 352 2.20 -16.94 2.58
N VAL A 353 2.76 -16.43 3.67
CA VAL A 353 3.85 -17.07 4.41
C VAL A 353 3.37 -17.34 5.84
N GLY A 354 3.41 -18.61 6.23
CA GLY A 354 3.07 -19.05 7.58
C GLY A 354 4.27 -19.04 8.52
N ILE A 355 4.19 -19.89 9.54
CA ILE A 355 5.22 -20.04 10.57
C ILE A 355 6.61 -20.32 9.97
N GLU A 356 7.65 -19.74 10.57
CA GLU A 356 9.06 -19.95 10.19
C GLU A 356 9.40 -19.67 8.70
N GLY A 357 8.58 -18.86 8.00
CA GLY A 357 8.82 -18.55 6.59
C GLY A 357 8.28 -19.59 5.61
N ARG A 358 7.53 -20.60 6.09
CA ARG A 358 6.95 -21.65 5.24
C ARG A 358 5.89 -21.06 4.33
N THR A 359 6.10 -21.14 3.02
CA THR A 359 5.18 -20.56 2.03
C THR A 359 4.01 -21.50 1.77
N VAL A 360 2.79 -20.96 1.65
CA VAL A 360 1.62 -21.76 1.26
C VAL A 360 1.58 -21.98 -0.26
N ARG A 361 0.88 -23.03 -0.72
CA ARG A 361 0.81 -23.35 -2.16
C ARG A 361 -0.13 -22.44 -2.94
N ARG A 362 -1.08 -21.80 -2.26
CA ARG A 362 -2.21 -21.07 -2.85
C ARG A 362 -2.29 -19.63 -2.33
N ASN A 363 -2.84 -18.75 -3.15
CA ASN A 363 -3.20 -17.40 -2.74
C ASN A 363 -4.31 -17.45 -1.67
N SER A 364 -4.25 -16.57 -0.67
CA SER A 364 -5.29 -16.49 0.37
C SER A 364 -6.57 -15.91 -0.24
N PRO A 365 -7.71 -16.62 -0.26
CA PRO A 365 -8.95 -16.00 -0.73
C PRO A 365 -9.40 -14.87 0.21
N THR A 366 -10.14 -13.89 -0.30
CA THR A 366 -10.79 -12.88 0.54
C THR A 366 -11.81 -13.50 1.48
N LEU A 367 -11.95 -12.95 2.69
CA LEU A 367 -13.03 -13.29 3.62
C LEU A 367 -14.30 -12.44 3.43
N TYR A 368 -14.27 -11.43 2.56
CA TYR A 368 -15.48 -10.68 2.26
C TYR A 368 -16.56 -11.59 1.72
N ASN A 369 -17.76 -11.49 2.31
CA ASN A 369 -18.96 -12.22 1.88
C ASN A 369 -18.81 -13.76 1.99
N VAL A 370 -17.90 -14.27 2.83
CA VAL A 370 -17.69 -15.71 2.98
C VAL A 370 -18.93 -16.43 3.54
N ALA A 371 -19.81 -15.70 4.22
CA ALA A 371 -21.10 -16.18 4.72
C ALA A 371 -22.00 -16.81 3.64
N TYR A 372 -21.82 -16.42 2.38
CA TYR A 372 -22.66 -16.86 1.25
C TYR A 372 -22.02 -17.98 0.42
N MET A 373 -20.84 -18.47 0.83
CA MET A 373 -20.13 -19.51 0.10
C MET A 373 -20.67 -20.88 0.51
N GLN A 374 -21.02 -21.72 -0.47
CA GLN A 374 -21.47 -23.10 -0.23
C GLN A 374 -20.30 -24.06 -0.03
N SER A 375 -19.15 -23.73 -0.61
CA SER A 375 -17.89 -24.44 -0.41
C SER A 375 -16.74 -23.45 -0.19
N LEU A 376 -15.80 -23.85 0.65
CA LEU A 376 -14.68 -23.07 1.16
C LEU A 376 -13.37 -23.64 0.62
N PHE A 377 -12.32 -22.81 0.65
CA PHE A 377 -11.05 -23.01 -0.05
C PHE A 377 -11.17 -23.02 -1.58
N HIS A 378 -10.03 -22.88 -2.27
CA HIS A 378 -9.95 -22.94 -3.73
C HIS A 378 -10.31 -24.31 -4.31
N ASP A 379 -10.22 -25.40 -3.55
CA ASP A 379 -10.61 -26.75 -3.98
C ASP A 379 -12.00 -27.16 -3.48
N GLY A 380 -12.71 -26.28 -2.76
CA GLY A 380 -14.06 -26.55 -2.25
C GLY A 380 -14.12 -27.69 -1.22
N ARG A 381 -13.02 -28.01 -0.52
CA ARG A 381 -12.93 -29.20 0.34
C ARG A 381 -13.75 -29.11 1.64
N GLU A 382 -14.19 -27.93 2.01
CA GLU A 382 -14.94 -27.68 3.23
C GLU A 382 -16.27 -26.99 2.90
N THR A 383 -17.30 -27.25 3.68
CA THR A 383 -18.66 -26.72 3.49
C THR A 383 -19.13 -25.88 4.68
N ASN A 384 -18.38 -25.89 5.78
CA ASN A 384 -18.77 -25.26 7.02
C ASN A 384 -17.64 -24.38 7.58
N LEU A 385 -17.99 -23.11 7.90
CA LEU A 385 -17.03 -22.15 8.45
C LEU A 385 -16.51 -22.56 9.84
N GLU A 386 -17.37 -23.14 10.70
CA GLU A 386 -16.95 -23.63 12.02
C GLU A 386 -15.88 -24.73 11.95
N GLN A 387 -15.84 -25.51 10.87
CA GLN A 387 -14.85 -26.57 10.67
C GLN A 387 -13.62 -26.07 9.91
N GLN A 388 -13.81 -25.14 8.97
CA GLN A 388 -12.76 -24.57 8.14
C GLN A 388 -11.56 -24.09 8.96
N VAL A 389 -11.81 -23.44 10.11
CA VAL A 389 -10.78 -22.83 10.96
C VAL A 389 -9.73 -23.80 11.48
N TRP A 390 -10.05 -25.09 11.57
CA TRP A 390 -9.10 -26.09 12.06
C TRP A 390 -8.01 -26.42 11.04
N SER A 391 -8.29 -26.25 9.74
CA SER A 391 -7.27 -26.41 8.70
C SER A 391 -6.09 -25.45 8.91
N PRO A 392 -6.27 -24.11 8.97
CA PRO A 392 -5.15 -23.19 9.17
C PRO A 392 -4.49 -23.32 10.54
N LEU A 393 -5.27 -23.59 11.59
CA LEU A 393 -4.74 -23.76 12.95
C LEU A 393 -3.75 -24.93 13.06
N LEU A 394 -3.96 -26.00 12.29
CA LEU A 394 -3.18 -27.25 12.35
C LEU A 394 -2.19 -27.40 11.19
N ALA A 395 -2.41 -26.72 10.05
CA ALA A 395 -1.55 -26.85 8.88
C ALA A 395 -0.10 -26.43 9.19
N HIS A 396 0.84 -27.33 8.87
CA HIS A 396 2.26 -27.19 9.19
C HIS A 396 2.93 -25.95 8.57
N ASN A 397 2.42 -25.49 7.43
CA ASN A 397 2.89 -24.30 6.72
C ASN A 397 2.03 -23.05 6.99
N GLU A 398 1.12 -23.10 7.96
CA GLU A 398 0.29 -21.96 8.39
C GLU A 398 0.53 -21.69 9.88
N MET A 399 -0.36 -22.11 10.78
CA MET A 399 -0.23 -21.88 12.23
C MET A 399 0.39 -23.07 13.01
N ALA A 400 0.46 -24.24 12.37
CA ALA A 400 1.26 -25.40 12.76
C ALA A 400 1.05 -25.98 14.17
N ASN A 401 -0.12 -25.82 14.79
CA ASN A 401 -0.36 -26.49 16.05
C ASN A 401 -0.40 -28.01 15.86
N PRO A 402 0.20 -28.81 16.76
CA PRO A 402 0.27 -30.25 16.62
C PRO A 402 -1.09 -30.93 16.85
N SER A 403 -2.03 -30.25 17.52
CA SER A 403 -3.36 -30.77 17.79
C SER A 403 -4.36 -29.67 18.16
N ILE A 404 -5.66 -30.00 18.04
CA ILE A 404 -6.77 -29.18 18.53
C ILE A 404 -6.63 -28.92 20.04
N GLY A 405 -6.23 -29.94 20.81
CA GLY A 405 -6.03 -29.83 22.27
C GLY A 405 -4.99 -28.77 22.64
N THR A 406 -3.92 -28.63 21.86
CA THR A 406 -2.91 -27.60 22.07
C THR A 406 -3.48 -26.19 21.94
N VAL A 407 -4.35 -25.96 20.95
CA VAL A 407 -5.03 -24.66 20.76
C VAL A 407 -5.96 -24.36 21.94
N ILE A 408 -6.75 -25.36 22.37
CA ILE A 408 -7.65 -25.23 23.52
C ILE A 408 -6.88 -24.89 24.79
N GLU A 409 -5.76 -25.57 25.06
CA GLU A 409 -4.95 -25.31 26.24
C GLU A 409 -4.25 -23.94 26.20
N LYS A 410 -3.85 -23.46 25.02
CA LYS A 410 -3.36 -22.08 24.84
C LYS A 410 -4.42 -21.06 25.29
N ILE A 411 -5.67 -21.23 24.83
CA ILE A 411 -6.78 -20.34 25.20
C ILE A 411 -7.05 -20.40 26.70
N LYS A 412 -7.11 -21.60 27.30
CA LYS A 412 -7.36 -21.76 28.74
C LYS A 412 -6.29 -21.14 29.64
N LYS A 413 -5.03 -21.14 29.20
CA LYS A 413 -3.90 -20.58 29.97
C LYS A 413 -3.84 -19.05 29.93
N ASN A 414 -4.52 -18.42 28.98
CA ASN A 414 -4.52 -16.98 28.80
C ASN A 414 -5.68 -16.35 29.61
N PRO A 415 -5.38 -15.60 30.68
CA PRO A 415 -6.40 -15.10 31.62
C PRO A 415 -7.39 -14.11 30.97
N ASP A 416 -6.99 -13.46 29.88
CA ASP A 416 -7.84 -12.55 29.12
C ASP A 416 -8.94 -13.24 28.30
N TYR A 417 -9.02 -14.58 28.31
CA TYR A 417 -10.16 -15.35 27.80
C TYR A 417 -11.13 -15.83 28.90
N ALA A 418 -10.81 -15.62 30.18
CA ALA A 418 -11.63 -16.12 31.28
C ALA A 418 -13.06 -15.54 31.21
N GLY A 419 -14.07 -16.41 31.21
CA GLY A 419 -15.48 -16.03 31.18
C GLY A 419 -16.01 -15.62 29.79
N LEU A 420 -15.17 -15.41 28.77
CA LEU A 420 -15.62 -14.98 27.45
C LEU A 420 -16.39 -16.08 26.71
N PHE A 421 -15.94 -17.33 26.84
CA PHE A 421 -16.63 -18.48 26.22
C PHE A 421 -17.94 -18.79 26.94
N GLU A 422 -17.96 -18.69 28.27
CA GLU A 422 -19.16 -18.87 29.07
C GLU A 422 -20.20 -17.78 28.76
N ALA A 423 -19.78 -16.54 28.55
CA ALA A 423 -20.67 -15.46 28.13
C ALA A 423 -21.24 -15.69 26.72
N ALA A 424 -20.43 -16.21 25.78
CA ALA A 424 -20.84 -16.39 24.39
C ALA A 424 -21.62 -17.68 24.12
N PHE A 425 -21.34 -18.77 24.86
CA PHE A 425 -21.84 -20.12 24.58
C PHE A 425 -22.41 -20.85 25.80
N GLN A 426 -22.32 -20.27 27.00
CA GLN A 426 -22.62 -20.96 28.27
C GLN A 426 -21.79 -22.25 28.43
N ASN A 427 -20.61 -22.27 27.80
CA ASN A 427 -19.73 -23.42 27.77
C ASN A 427 -18.27 -22.96 27.80
N LYS A 428 -17.37 -23.86 28.21
CA LYS A 428 -15.93 -23.59 28.28
C LYS A 428 -15.29 -23.62 26.88
N PRO A 429 -14.06 -23.11 26.72
CA PRO A 429 -13.33 -23.23 25.46
C PRO A 429 -13.18 -24.70 25.03
N GLY A 430 -13.71 -25.03 23.86
CA GLY A 430 -13.63 -26.33 23.20
C GLY A 430 -13.66 -26.22 21.68
N MET A 431 -13.53 -27.37 21.01
CA MET A 431 -13.46 -27.45 19.53
C MET A 431 -14.66 -26.75 18.86
N GLU A 432 -15.88 -27.04 19.32
CA GLU A 432 -17.08 -26.44 18.72
C GLU A 432 -17.15 -24.93 18.98
N THR A 433 -16.98 -24.49 20.23
CA THR A 433 -17.12 -23.07 20.59
C THR A 433 -16.06 -22.18 19.93
N ILE A 434 -14.83 -22.69 19.73
CA ILE A 434 -13.76 -21.94 19.05
C ILE A 434 -14.11 -21.77 17.57
N GLY A 435 -14.49 -22.86 16.90
CA GLY A 435 -14.96 -22.83 15.51
C GLY A 435 -16.14 -21.89 15.32
N MET A 436 -17.15 -22.02 16.18
CA MET A 436 -18.35 -21.17 16.19
C MET A 436 -18.04 -19.69 16.43
N ALA A 437 -17.10 -19.36 17.29
CA ALA A 437 -16.73 -17.97 17.57
C ALA A 437 -16.11 -17.32 16.33
N ILE A 438 -15.05 -17.92 15.78
CA ILE A 438 -14.34 -17.37 14.61
C ILE A 438 -15.31 -17.28 13.42
N ALA A 439 -16.06 -18.35 13.15
CA ALA A 439 -17.05 -18.37 12.09
C ALA A 439 -18.18 -17.34 12.29
N SER A 440 -18.50 -16.96 13.54
CA SER A 440 -19.46 -15.89 13.80
C SER A 440 -18.93 -14.54 13.34
N TYR A 441 -17.66 -14.24 13.60
CA TYR A 441 -17.02 -13.01 13.13
C TYR A 441 -16.90 -12.97 11.61
N GLU A 442 -16.42 -14.05 10.98
CA GLU A 442 -16.27 -14.14 9.52
C GLU A 442 -17.61 -13.93 8.79
N ARG A 443 -18.72 -14.43 9.34
CA ARG A 443 -20.07 -14.23 8.77
C ARG A 443 -20.54 -12.77 8.76
N THR A 444 -19.90 -11.91 9.54
CA THR A 444 -20.24 -10.48 9.60
C THR A 444 -19.44 -9.61 8.62
N LEU A 445 -18.41 -10.17 7.98
CA LEU A 445 -17.55 -9.47 7.01
C LEU A 445 -18.24 -9.33 5.63
N ASN A 446 -19.44 -8.78 5.61
CA ASN A 446 -20.26 -8.64 4.41
C ASN A 446 -20.07 -7.25 3.78
N SER A 447 -19.58 -7.22 2.54
CA SER A 447 -19.28 -6.01 1.78
C SER A 447 -20.04 -6.01 0.44
N ALA A 448 -20.92 -5.01 0.28
CA ALA A 448 -21.68 -4.75 -0.94
C ALA A 448 -22.18 -3.30 -0.96
N ASN A 449 -23.34 -3.02 -1.55
CA ASN A 449 -23.78 -1.66 -1.88
C ASN A 449 -22.77 -0.92 -2.78
N SER A 450 -22.16 -1.66 -3.69
CA SER A 450 -21.18 -1.15 -4.65
C SER A 450 -21.81 -0.16 -5.64
N PRO A 451 -20.98 0.64 -6.34
CA PRO A 451 -21.43 1.40 -7.52
C PRO A 451 -22.32 0.57 -8.47
N PHE A 452 -21.92 -0.67 -8.77
CA PHE A 452 -22.74 -1.59 -9.56
C PHE A 452 -24.08 -1.90 -8.90
N ASP A 453 -24.12 -2.22 -7.60
CA ASP A 453 -25.35 -2.59 -6.92
C ASP A 453 -26.38 -1.45 -6.99
N ARG A 454 -25.94 -0.20 -6.75
CA ARG A 454 -26.81 0.99 -6.83
C ARG A 454 -27.31 1.23 -8.25
N TRP A 455 -26.46 1.08 -9.24
CA TRP A 455 -26.86 1.22 -10.64
C TRP A 455 -27.83 0.11 -11.09
N HIS A 456 -27.54 -1.14 -10.76
CA HIS A 456 -28.27 -2.29 -11.26
C HIS A 456 -29.58 -2.55 -10.50
N TYR A 457 -29.56 -2.53 -9.17
CA TYR A 457 -30.71 -2.85 -8.33
C TYR A 457 -31.53 -1.62 -7.93
N GLN A 458 -30.88 -0.49 -7.62
CA GLN A 458 -31.58 0.77 -7.27
C GLN A 458 -31.82 1.71 -8.46
N LYS A 459 -31.32 1.37 -9.66
CA LYS A 459 -31.48 2.16 -10.89
C LYS A 459 -30.89 3.57 -10.80
N ASP A 460 -29.88 3.78 -9.95
CA ASP A 460 -29.11 5.02 -9.90
C ASP A 460 -28.24 5.17 -11.16
N LYS A 461 -28.68 6.02 -12.09
CA LYS A 461 -28.03 6.22 -13.40
C LYS A 461 -26.61 6.80 -13.31
N HIS A 462 -26.24 7.40 -12.18
CA HIS A 462 -24.95 8.06 -12.00
C HIS A 462 -23.98 7.25 -11.14
N ALA A 463 -24.40 6.10 -10.60
CA ALA A 463 -23.55 5.29 -9.75
C ALA A 463 -22.35 4.66 -10.51
N VAL A 464 -22.47 4.42 -11.82
CA VAL A 464 -21.38 3.90 -12.66
C VAL A 464 -21.20 4.72 -13.94
N ASN A 465 -19.96 4.82 -14.40
CA ASN A 465 -19.62 5.51 -15.65
C ASN A 465 -19.97 4.67 -16.91
N SER A 466 -19.92 5.29 -18.09
CA SER A 466 -20.29 4.63 -19.35
C SER A 466 -19.39 3.45 -19.72
N ALA A 467 -18.12 3.43 -19.27
CA ALA A 467 -17.22 2.30 -19.51
C ALA A 467 -17.65 1.06 -18.73
N ALA A 468 -17.98 1.22 -17.45
CA ALA A 468 -18.51 0.14 -16.62
C ALA A 468 -19.85 -0.40 -17.14
N GLN A 469 -20.72 0.45 -17.71
CA GLN A 469 -21.99 0.00 -18.32
C GLN A 469 -21.75 -0.87 -19.58
N ARG A 470 -20.80 -0.47 -20.44
CA ARG A 470 -20.38 -1.30 -21.58
C ARG A 470 -19.71 -2.58 -21.11
N GLY A 471 -18.87 -2.51 -20.08
CA GLY A 471 -18.24 -3.65 -19.43
C GLY A 471 -19.25 -4.67 -18.92
N PHE A 472 -20.31 -4.22 -18.24
CA PHE A 472 -21.40 -5.08 -17.80
C PHE A 472 -22.10 -5.77 -18.98
N THR A 473 -22.36 -5.04 -20.07
CA THR A 473 -22.97 -5.60 -21.29
C THR A 473 -22.09 -6.69 -21.90
N LEU A 474 -20.77 -6.51 -21.89
CA LEU A 474 -19.82 -7.55 -22.31
C LEU A 474 -19.86 -8.75 -21.35
N PHE A 475 -19.87 -8.49 -20.04
CA PHE A 475 -19.85 -9.51 -18.98
C PHE A 475 -21.01 -10.51 -19.09
N ILE A 476 -22.23 -10.02 -19.35
CA ILE A 476 -23.44 -10.86 -19.51
C ILE A 476 -23.70 -11.31 -20.95
N GLY A 477 -22.94 -10.78 -21.91
CA GLY A 477 -23.14 -10.98 -23.34
C GLY A 477 -21.93 -11.66 -23.98
N LYS A 478 -21.17 -10.89 -24.75
CA LYS A 478 -20.04 -11.39 -25.57
C LYS A 478 -18.99 -12.16 -24.76
N ALA A 479 -18.61 -11.65 -23.58
CA ALA A 479 -17.61 -12.29 -22.72
C ALA A 479 -18.18 -13.48 -21.93
N ASN A 480 -19.50 -13.52 -21.73
CA ASN A 480 -20.25 -14.64 -21.14
C ASN A 480 -19.71 -15.08 -19.76
N CYS A 481 -19.15 -14.14 -18.98
CA CYS A 481 -18.55 -14.41 -17.68
C CYS A 481 -19.61 -14.79 -16.64
N ASN A 482 -20.85 -14.33 -16.83
CA ASN A 482 -21.99 -14.58 -15.95
C ASN A 482 -22.40 -16.06 -15.83
N GLN A 483 -21.93 -16.94 -16.71
CA GLN A 483 -22.22 -18.38 -16.64
C GLN A 483 -21.67 -19.01 -15.35
N CYS A 484 -20.47 -18.60 -14.93
CA CYS A 484 -19.88 -19.01 -13.66
C CYS A 484 -20.01 -17.91 -12.60
N HIS A 485 -19.98 -16.64 -13.01
CA HIS A 485 -20.10 -15.51 -12.09
C HIS A 485 -21.53 -14.96 -12.09
N SER A 486 -22.45 -15.74 -11.53
CA SER A 486 -23.89 -15.50 -11.65
C SER A 486 -24.38 -14.21 -10.97
N ILE A 487 -25.39 -13.61 -11.61
CA ILE A 487 -26.13 -12.42 -11.15
C ILE A 487 -27.61 -12.84 -11.07
N ASN A 488 -28.25 -12.60 -9.93
CA ASN A 488 -29.67 -12.88 -9.72
C ASN A 488 -30.49 -11.59 -9.79
N ALA A 489 -31.83 -11.74 -9.78
CA ALA A 489 -32.77 -10.63 -9.93
C ALA A 489 -32.61 -9.54 -8.85
N ASP A 490 -32.35 -9.95 -7.60
CA ASP A 490 -32.32 -9.04 -6.45
C ASP A 490 -30.93 -8.94 -5.79
N TYR A 491 -29.97 -9.76 -6.21
CA TYR A 491 -28.63 -9.80 -5.65
C TYR A 491 -27.61 -10.42 -6.62
N ALA A 492 -26.32 -10.13 -6.41
CA ALA A 492 -25.23 -10.71 -7.20
C ALA A 492 -24.13 -11.21 -6.28
N LEU A 493 -23.90 -12.52 -6.20
CA LEU A 493 -22.72 -13.06 -5.49
C LEU A 493 -21.51 -13.21 -6.43
N PHE A 494 -21.73 -13.13 -7.75
CA PHE A 494 -20.70 -13.30 -8.77
C PHE A 494 -19.92 -14.62 -8.62
N THR A 495 -20.60 -15.69 -8.22
CA THR A 495 -20.05 -17.04 -8.16
C THR A 495 -21.20 -18.04 -8.24
N ASP A 496 -20.94 -19.17 -8.87
CA ASP A 496 -21.82 -20.33 -8.92
C ASP A 496 -21.47 -21.37 -7.85
N ASN A 497 -20.43 -21.11 -7.04
CA ASN A 497 -19.87 -22.02 -6.03
C ASN A 497 -19.38 -23.38 -6.58
N LYS A 498 -19.23 -23.51 -7.90
CA LYS A 498 -18.73 -24.73 -8.55
C LYS A 498 -17.23 -24.64 -8.78
N VAL A 499 -16.65 -25.77 -9.18
CA VAL A 499 -15.24 -25.89 -9.51
C VAL A 499 -15.06 -25.99 -11.02
N HIS A 500 -14.05 -25.30 -11.56
CA HIS A 500 -13.76 -25.25 -12.99
C HIS A 500 -12.26 -25.30 -13.24
N ASN A 501 -11.86 -25.89 -14.36
CA ASN A 501 -10.47 -25.92 -14.79
C ASN A 501 -10.25 -24.83 -15.84
N THR A 502 -9.44 -23.84 -15.50
CA THR A 502 -9.02 -22.76 -16.42
C THR A 502 -7.70 -23.06 -17.14
N GLY A 503 -7.02 -24.14 -16.71
CA GLY A 503 -5.72 -24.57 -17.19
C GLY A 503 -4.52 -23.98 -16.43
N ILE A 504 -4.69 -23.06 -15.47
CA ILE A 504 -3.57 -22.52 -14.69
C ILE A 504 -2.89 -23.59 -13.84
N GLY A 505 -3.66 -24.45 -13.16
CA GLY A 505 -3.09 -25.55 -12.38
C GLY A 505 -2.30 -26.53 -13.26
N PHE A 506 -2.85 -26.87 -14.43
CA PHE A 506 -2.16 -27.70 -15.43
C PHE A 506 -0.86 -27.05 -15.88
N ASN A 507 -0.90 -25.76 -16.22
CA ASN A 507 0.26 -24.99 -16.63
C ASN A 507 1.34 -25.05 -15.55
N ALA A 508 0.99 -24.78 -14.30
CA ALA A 508 1.93 -24.81 -13.18
C ALA A 508 2.52 -26.22 -12.93
N ALA A 509 1.72 -27.27 -13.09
CA ALA A 509 2.15 -28.65 -12.82
C ALA A 509 2.99 -29.28 -13.95
N MET A 510 2.75 -28.87 -15.21
CA MET A 510 3.33 -29.50 -16.40
C MET A 510 4.43 -28.68 -17.06
N HIS A 511 4.57 -27.39 -16.74
CA HIS A 511 5.66 -26.58 -17.28
C HIS A 511 7.01 -27.07 -16.76
N LYS A 512 7.94 -27.31 -17.69
CA LYS A 512 9.33 -27.52 -17.33
C LYS A 512 9.87 -26.23 -16.71
N PRO A 513 10.50 -26.29 -15.52
CA PRO A 513 11.16 -25.12 -14.95
C PRO A 513 12.12 -24.53 -15.98
N ALA A 514 12.17 -23.20 -16.10
CA ALA A 514 13.19 -22.55 -16.89
C ALA A 514 14.58 -22.95 -16.35
N LEU A 515 15.60 -23.03 -17.21
CA LEU A 515 16.97 -23.36 -16.78
C LEU A 515 17.55 -22.27 -15.85
N THR A 516 17.07 -21.04 -16.00
CA THR A 516 17.42 -19.91 -15.15
C THR A 516 16.15 -19.15 -14.77
N GLN A 517 16.15 -18.58 -13.57
CA GLN A 517 15.10 -17.70 -13.07
C GLN A 517 15.67 -16.31 -12.86
N SER A 518 14.98 -15.29 -13.39
CA SER A 518 15.31 -13.90 -13.13
C SER A 518 14.85 -13.52 -11.72
N VAL A 519 15.78 -13.12 -10.87
CA VAL A 519 15.53 -12.74 -9.48
C VAL A 519 15.97 -11.29 -9.29
N GLN A 520 15.07 -10.49 -8.72
CA GLN A 520 15.39 -9.12 -8.34
C GLN A 520 16.16 -9.10 -7.02
N ILE A 521 17.36 -8.52 -7.01
CA ILE A 521 18.22 -8.43 -5.83
C ILE A 521 18.25 -7.02 -5.22
N ALA A 522 17.79 -6.02 -5.96
CA ALA A 522 17.52 -4.65 -5.51
C ALA A 522 16.52 -3.99 -6.47
N PRO A 523 15.84 -2.88 -6.11
CA PRO A 523 14.91 -2.18 -7.00
C PRO A 523 15.52 -1.90 -8.38
N GLY A 524 14.92 -2.51 -9.41
CA GLY A 524 15.36 -2.44 -10.81
C GLY A 524 16.62 -3.25 -11.16
N ILE A 525 17.20 -4.02 -10.24
CA ILE A 525 18.39 -4.85 -10.45
C ILE A 525 18.00 -6.33 -10.43
N TYR A 526 18.11 -6.98 -11.59
CA TYR A 526 17.83 -8.40 -11.76
C TYR A 526 19.11 -9.18 -12.05
N THR A 527 19.15 -10.42 -11.58
CA THR A 527 20.16 -11.41 -11.95
C THR A 527 19.48 -12.71 -12.33
N ASN A 528 20.06 -13.44 -13.27
CA ASN A 528 19.55 -14.76 -13.66
C ASN A 528 20.28 -15.82 -12.84
N ILE A 529 19.54 -16.50 -11.97
CA ILE A 529 20.07 -17.57 -11.12
C ILE A 529 19.72 -18.91 -11.78
N PRO A 530 20.67 -19.86 -11.92
CA PRO A 530 20.35 -21.21 -12.37
C PRO A 530 19.31 -21.86 -11.46
N SER A 531 18.32 -22.52 -12.05
CA SER A 531 17.24 -23.14 -11.28
C SER A 531 17.74 -24.24 -10.35
N GLU A 532 18.86 -24.90 -10.68
CA GLU A 532 19.52 -25.86 -9.80
C GLU A 532 19.99 -25.22 -8.48
N VAL A 533 20.46 -23.97 -8.53
CA VAL A 533 20.89 -23.23 -7.34
C VAL A 533 19.67 -22.90 -6.48
N ILE A 534 18.59 -22.40 -7.09
CA ILE A 534 17.34 -22.10 -6.37
C ILE A 534 16.75 -23.38 -5.76
N ASN A 535 16.69 -24.46 -6.52
CA ASN A 535 16.15 -25.74 -6.09
C ASN A 535 16.99 -26.39 -4.97
N SER A 536 18.28 -26.06 -4.85
CA SER A 536 19.12 -26.59 -3.77
C SER A 536 18.84 -25.95 -2.40
N VAL A 537 18.22 -24.76 -2.38
CA VAL A 537 17.90 -24.01 -1.15
C VAL A 537 16.39 -23.83 -0.91
N SER A 538 15.56 -24.17 -1.90
CA SER A 538 14.10 -24.05 -1.81
C SER A 538 13.46 -25.38 -1.44
N GLU A 539 12.34 -25.34 -0.70
CA GLU A 539 11.50 -26.53 -0.54
C GLU A 539 10.93 -26.97 -1.90
N ILE A 540 10.83 -28.29 -2.10
CA ILE A 540 10.18 -28.86 -3.28
C ILE A 540 8.70 -28.48 -3.21
N LYS A 541 8.27 -27.55 -4.07
CA LYS A 541 6.87 -27.16 -4.19
C LYS A 541 6.10 -28.30 -4.85
N ALA A 542 5.30 -29.02 -4.06
CA ALA A 542 4.41 -30.04 -4.60
C ALA A 542 3.41 -29.39 -5.58
N ASN A 543 3.14 -30.09 -6.69
CA ASN A 543 2.12 -29.69 -7.65
C ASN A 543 0.77 -29.49 -6.95
N ASP A 544 0.07 -28.42 -7.30
CA ASP A 544 -1.31 -28.19 -6.89
C ASP A 544 -2.22 -28.84 -7.93
N LEU A 545 -2.90 -29.92 -7.55
CA LEU A 545 -3.79 -30.65 -8.45
C LEU A 545 -5.26 -30.20 -8.30
N GLY A 546 -5.53 -29.15 -7.54
CA GLY A 546 -6.87 -28.60 -7.34
C GLY A 546 -7.80 -29.58 -6.63
N ARG A 547 -9.04 -29.67 -7.10
CA ARG A 547 -10.09 -30.54 -6.55
C ARG A 547 -9.71 -32.02 -6.48
N TYR A 548 -8.84 -32.50 -7.37
CA TYR A 548 -8.31 -33.87 -7.33
C TYR A 548 -7.71 -34.26 -5.97
N GLU A 549 -7.08 -33.32 -5.26
CA GLU A 549 -6.48 -33.61 -3.95
C GLU A 549 -7.53 -34.03 -2.91
N VAL A 550 -8.80 -33.64 -3.13
CA VAL A 550 -9.94 -33.98 -2.28
C VAL A 550 -10.63 -35.26 -2.75
N THR A 551 -10.86 -35.39 -4.06
CA THR A 551 -11.72 -36.45 -4.62
C THR A 551 -10.96 -37.67 -5.12
N GLN A 552 -9.66 -37.52 -5.42
CA GLN A 552 -8.82 -38.51 -6.10
C GLN A 552 -9.36 -38.95 -7.47
N ASN A 553 -10.34 -38.22 -8.04
CA ASN A 553 -10.90 -38.50 -9.36
C ASN A 553 -10.10 -37.75 -10.44
N PRO A 554 -9.45 -38.44 -11.40
CA PRO A 554 -8.63 -37.80 -12.43
C PRO A 554 -9.35 -36.72 -13.27
N GLN A 555 -10.68 -36.76 -13.37
CA GLN A 555 -11.48 -35.74 -14.06
C GLN A 555 -11.51 -34.39 -13.32
N ASP A 556 -11.23 -34.40 -12.01
CA ASP A 556 -11.25 -33.20 -11.15
C ASP A 556 -9.88 -32.50 -11.08
N ARG A 557 -8.90 -32.95 -11.86
CA ARG A 557 -7.56 -32.35 -11.87
C ARG A 557 -7.62 -30.89 -12.30
N TRP A 558 -6.95 -30.05 -11.51
CA TRP A 558 -6.80 -28.61 -11.71
C TRP A 558 -8.11 -27.83 -11.78
N GLN A 559 -9.20 -28.40 -11.25
CA GLN A 559 -10.42 -27.66 -11.02
C GLN A 559 -10.32 -26.86 -9.72
N TYR A 560 -10.74 -25.60 -9.78
CA TYR A 560 -10.77 -24.69 -8.64
C TYR A 560 -12.12 -23.99 -8.57
N LYS A 561 -12.55 -23.68 -7.36
CA LYS A 561 -13.82 -23.03 -7.07
C LYS A 561 -13.88 -21.64 -7.71
N THR A 562 -15.00 -21.32 -8.36
CA THR A 562 -15.27 -19.96 -8.85
C THR A 562 -15.25 -18.97 -7.68
N PRO A 563 -14.30 -18.03 -7.62
CA PRO A 563 -14.29 -17.01 -6.57
C PRO A 563 -15.43 -16.01 -6.80
N THR A 564 -15.90 -15.38 -5.73
CA THR A 564 -16.74 -14.18 -5.87
C THR A 564 -15.92 -13.05 -6.52
N LEU A 565 -16.57 -12.22 -7.33
CA LEU A 565 -15.98 -10.99 -7.89
C LEU A 565 -16.31 -9.75 -7.07
N ARG A 566 -17.03 -9.87 -5.95
CA ARG A 566 -17.23 -8.74 -5.04
C ARG A 566 -15.89 -8.31 -4.45
N ASN A 567 -15.62 -7.01 -4.47
CA ASN A 567 -14.37 -6.43 -3.99
C ASN A 567 -13.11 -6.89 -4.75
N ILE A 568 -13.25 -7.43 -5.97
CA ILE A 568 -12.15 -8.08 -6.68
C ILE A 568 -10.95 -7.15 -6.94
N SER A 569 -11.17 -5.84 -7.09
CA SER A 569 -10.06 -4.91 -7.34
C SER A 569 -9.19 -4.67 -6.10
N LEU A 570 -9.61 -5.14 -4.92
CA LEU A 570 -8.87 -5.03 -3.66
C LEU A 570 -8.02 -6.28 -3.37
N THR A 571 -8.18 -7.34 -4.16
CA THR A 571 -7.68 -8.69 -3.83
C THR A 571 -6.70 -9.22 -4.88
N ALA A 572 -5.92 -8.33 -5.51
CA ALA A 572 -4.73 -8.76 -6.25
C ALA A 572 -3.76 -9.47 -5.30
N PRO A 573 -2.82 -10.30 -5.79
CA PRO A 573 -2.80 -10.89 -7.13
C PRO A 573 -3.86 -11.99 -7.28
N TYR A 574 -4.13 -12.39 -8.51
CA TYR A 574 -5.30 -13.20 -8.88
C TYR A 574 -4.95 -14.66 -9.17
N MET A 575 -6.02 -15.46 -9.26
CA MET A 575 -6.00 -16.92 -9.45
C MET A 575 -5.60 -17.69 -8.18
N HIS A 576 -5.79 -19.01 -8.18
CA HIS A 576 -5.57 -19.84 -6.98
C HIS A 576 -4.13 -19.79 -6.45
N ASN A 577 -3.16 -19.34 -7.26
CA ASN A 577 -1.74 -19.29 -6.96
C ASN A 577 -1.13 -17.88 -7.06
N GLY A 578 -1.96 -16.84 -7.25
CA GLY A 578 -1.47 -15.45 -7.36
C GLY A 578 -0.62 -15.20 -8.61
N SER A 579 -0.81 -15.97 -9.69
CA SER A 579 0.05 -15.92 -10.89
C SER A 579 -0.16 -14.70 -11.78
N LEU A 580 -1.29 -13.99 -11.64
CA LEU A 580 -1.60 -12.80 -12.43
C LEU A 580 -1.69 -11.58 -11.52
N ALA A 581 -1.01 -10.49 -11.87
CA ALA A 581 -0.89 -9.32 -11.00
C ALA A 581 -2.07 -8.33 -11.15
N THR A 582 -2.68 -8.26 -12.34
CA THR A 582 -3.71 -7.24 -12.65
C THR A 582 -5.01 -7.85 -13.17
N LEU A 583 -6.15 -7.17 -12.93
CA LEU A 583 -7.43 -7.56 -13.53
C LEU A 583 -7.36 -7.60 -15.06
N GLN A 584 -6.61 -6.67 -15.66
CA GLN A 584 -6.43 -6.65 -17.10
C GLN A 584 -5.71 -7.90 -17.61
N GLU A 585 -4.73 -8.44 -16.87
CA GLU A 585 -4.08 -9.72 -17.19
C GLU A 585 -5.06 -10.89 -17.07
N VAL A 586 -5.92 -10.90 -16.04
CA VAL A 586 -6.98 -11.91 -15.87
C VAL A 586 -7.94 -11.88 -17.05
N VAL A 587 -8.43 -10.71 -17.45
CA VAL A 587 -9.34 -10.56 -18.59
C VAL A 587 -8.64 -10.99 -19.89
N LYS A 588 -7.37 -10.59 -20.10
CA LYS A 588 -6.57 -11.04 -21.26
C LYS A 588 -6.37 -12.55 -21.26
N PHE A 589 -6.19 -13.17 -20.10
CA PHE A 589 -6.07 -14.62 -19.96
C PHE A 589 -7.35 -15.34 -20.40
N TYR A 590 -8.51 -14.94 -19.87
CA TYR A 590 -9.79 -15.50 -20.30
C TYR A 590 -10.11 -15.20 -21.76
N ASN A 591 -9.74 -14.02 -22.27
CA ASN A 591 -9.91 -13.66 -23.68
C ASN A 591 -9.19 -14.62 -24.64
N ARG A 592 -8.08 -15.23 -24.21
CA ARG A 592 -7.35 -16.26 -24.97
C ARG A 592 -7.95 -17.67 -24.85
N GLY A 593 -8.93 -17.88 -23.97
CA GLY A 593 -9.53 -19.19 -23.72
C GLY A 593 -8.74 -20.08 -22.76
N GLY A 594 -8.07 -19.50 -21.76
CA GLY A 594 -7.33 -20.27 -20.74
C GLY A 594 -6.12 -21.02 -21.29
N ILE A 595 -5.72 -22.12 -20.62
CA ILE A 595 -4.64 -23.01 -21.06
C ILE A 595 -5.22 -24.38 -21.43
N VAL A 596 -5.14 -24.72 -22.71
CA VAL A 596 -5.69 -25.97 -23.27
C VAL A 596 -5.06 -27.19 -22.60
N ASN A 597 -5.93 -28.10 -22.14
CA ASN A 597 -5.60 -29.41 -21.58
C ASN A 597 -6.83 -30.34 -21.64
N ASP A 598 -6.63 -31.63 -21.41
CA ASP A 598 -7.69 -32.66 -21.57
C ASP A 598 -8.92 -32.44 -20.69
N ASN A 599 -8.76 -31.79 -19.53
CA ASN A 599 -9.82 -31.55 -18.56
C ASN A 599 -10.26 -30.07 -18.54
N LEU A 600 -9.93 -29.26 -19.55
CA LEU A 600 -10.31 -27.84 -19.59
C LEU A 600 -11.84 -27.72 -19.55
N ASP A 601 -12.35 -26.78 -18.75
CA ASP A 601 -13.80 -26.57 -18.67
C ASP A 601 -14.36 -26.10 -20.04
N PRO A 602 -15.44 -26.71 -20.56
CA PRO A 602 -16.00 -26.35 -21.87
C PRO A 602 -16.47 -24.90 -22.02
N LEU A 603 -16.73 -24.19 -20.92
CA LEU A 603 -17.09 -22.77 -20.94
C LEU A 603 -15.87 -21.87 -21.21
N ILE A 604 -14.65 -22.37 -21.00
CA ILE A 604 -13.41 -21.64 -21.20
C ILE A 604 -12.99 -21.72 -22.66
N LYS A 605 -13.24 -20.62 -23.39
CA LYS A 605 -12.95 -20.49 -24.83
C LYS A 605 -12.52 -19.07 -25.17
N PRO A 606 -11.83 -18.83 -26.29
CA PRO A 606 -11.47 -17.48 -26.71
C PRO A 606 -12.70 -16.57 -26.84
N LEU A 607 -12.62 -15.36 -26.27
CA LEU A 607 -13.77 -14.43 -26.18
C LEU A 607 -13.80 -13.41 -27.33
N GLY A 608 -12.67 -13.20 -28.01
CA GLY A 608 -12.57 -12.25 -29.13
C GLY A 608 -12.79 -10.78 -28.73
N LEU A 609 -12.44 -10.42 -27.51
CA LEU A 609 -12.50 -9.04 -27.01
C LEU A 609 -11.35 -8.21 -27.59
N SER A 610 -11.68 -7.01 -28.06
CA SER A 610 -10.75 -5.96 -28.45
C SER A 610 -10.09 -5.30 -27.24
N PRO A 611 -8.97 -4.57 -27.41
CA PRO A 611 -8.34 -3.85 -26.31
C PRO A 611 -9.27 -2.88 -25.57
N ALA A 612 -10.17 -2.20 -26.28
CA ALA A 612 -11.15 -1.29 -25.66
C ALA A 612 -12.18 -2.05 -24.82
N GLU A 613 -12.69 -3.19 -25.32
CA GLU A 613 -13.62 -4.04 -24.58
C GLU A 613 -12.98 -4.64 -23.32
N ILE A 614 -11.68 -4.95 -23.35
CA ILE A 614 -10.93 -5.39 -22.16
C ILE A 614 -10.90 -4.28 -21.10
N CYS A 615 -10.66 -3.03 -21.50
CA CYS A 615 -10.69 -1.89 -20.57
C CYS A 615 -12.10 -1.66 -20.00
N ASP A 616 -13.14 -1.73 -20.84
CA ASP A 616 -14.54 -1.57 -20.39
C ASP A 616 -14.93 -2.68 -19.39
N LEU A 617 -14.58 -3.94 -19.66
CA LEU A 617 -14.83 -5.05 -18.74
C LEU A 617 -14.04 -4.90 -17.43
N THR A 618 -12.81 -4.39 -17.49
CA THR A 618 -12.02 -4.09 -16.28
C THR A 618 -12.66 -2.99 -15.44
N ALA A 619 -13.14 -1.91 -16.07
CA ALA A 619 -13.86 -0.83 -15.38
C ALA A 619 -15.16 -1.32 -14.71
N PHE A 620 -15.83 -2.31 -15.30
CA PHE A 620 -16.96 -2.98 -14.65
C PHE A 620 -16.53 -3.74 -13.38
N LEU A 621 -15.46 -4.53 -13.43
CA LEU A 621 -14.95 -5.27 -12.27
C LEU A 621 -14.52 -4.34 -11.11
N GLU A 622 -13.95 -3.19 -11.43
CA GLU A 622 -13.58 -2.15 -10.45
C GLU A 622 -14.80 -1.51 -9.77
N SER A 623 -15.98 -1.56 -10.41
CA SER A 623 -17.23 -1.04 -9.85
C SER A 623 -17.88 -1.95 -8.81
N LEU A 624 -17.29 -3.12 -8.52
CA LEU A 624 -17.85 -4.16 -7.62
C LEU A 624 -17.40 -4.04 -6.15
N ASN A 625 -16.67 -2.98 -5.80
CA ASN A 625 -16.25 -2.73 -4.42
C ASN A 625 -17.40 -2.18 -3.58
N GLY A 626 -17.64 -2.80 -2.43
CA GLY A 626 -18.68 -2.37 -1.51
C GLY A 626 -18.38 -1.01 -0.88
N SER A 627 -19.42 -0.23 -0.59
CA SER A 627 -19.26 1.10 0.02
C SER A 627 -18.85 1.07 1.49
N ASN A 628 -18.95 -0.10 2.14
CA ASN A 628 -18.69 -0.29 3.56
C ASN A 628 -17.35 -0.97 3.86
N VAL A 629 -16.45 -1.11 2.87
CA VAL A 629 -15.11 -1.69 3.06
C VAL A 629 -14.33 -0.99 4.18
N GLU A 630 -14.34 0.35 4.19
CA GLU A 630 -13.63 1.14 5.21
C GLU A 630 -14.15 0.86 6.63
N GLU A 631 -15.47 0.67 6.78
CA GLU A 631 -16.09 0.31 8.07
C GLU A 631 -15.58 -1.05 8.56
N LEU A 632 -15.51 -2.04 7.67
CA LEU A 632 -15.04 -3.40 8.01
C LEU A 632 -13.56 -3.40 8.40
N VAL A 633 -12.72 -2.61 7.72
CA VAL A 633 -11.29 -2.45 8.06
C VAL A 633 -11.12 -1.68 9.37
N SER A 634 -11.95 -0.67 9.63
CA SER A 634 -11.96 0.04 10.91
C SER A 634 -12.35 -0.87 12.08
N ASP A 635 -13.36 -1.72 11.92
CA ASP A 635 -13.73 -2.69 12.96
C ASP A 635 -12.58 -3.67 13.26
N ALA A 636 -11.93 -4.14 12.20
CA ALA A 636 -10.75 -4.99 12.29
C ALA A 636 -9.61 -4.36 13.08
N PHE A 637 -9.29 -3.09 12.83
CA PHE A 637 -8.25 -2.37 13.56
C PHE A 637 -8.61 -2.06 15.01
N ALA A 638 -9.87 -2.22 15.41
CA ALA A 638 -10.27 -2.13 16.81
C ALA A 638 -10.04 -3.44 17.60
N ALA A 639 -9.65 -4.52 16.92
CA ALA A 639 -9.35 -5.79 17.59
C ALA A 639 -8.11 -5.66 18.48
N PRO A 640 -8.13 -6.20 19.71
CA PRO A 640 -6.93 -6.23 20.55
C PRO A 640 -5.88 -7.12 19.90
N ILE A 641 -4.73 -6.56 19.54
CA ILE A 641 -3.56 -7.35 19.11
C ILE A 641 -3.04 -8.07 20.36
N GLY A 642 -2.85 -9.39 20.30
CA GLY A 642 -2.51 -10.26 21.45
C GLY A 642 -1.16 -10.00 22.15
N ASP A 643 -0.56 -8.84 21.93
CA ASP A 643 0.74 -8.38 22.45
C ASP A 643 0.61 -7.41 23.64
N ILE A 644 -0.57 -7.33 24.28
CA ILE A 644 -0.78 -6.46 25.44
C ILE A 644 -0.10 -7.08 26.67
N GLU A 645 1.14 -6.65 26.87
CA GLU A 645 2.03 -6.67 28.06
C GLU A 645 2.04 -7.90 28.98
#